data_AF-A6LJA1-F1
#
_entry.id   AF-A6LJA1-F1
#
_cell.length_a   1.000
_cell.length_b   1.000
_cell.length_c   1.000
_cell.angle_alpha   90.00
_cell.angle_beta   90.00
_cell.angle_gamma   90.00
#
_symmetry.space_group_name_H-M   'P 1'
#
loop_
_entity.id
_entity.type
_entity.pdbx_description
1 polymer ?
#
loop_
_entity_poly.entity_id
_entity_poly.type
_entity_poly.pdbx_seq_one_letter_code
_entity_poly.pdbx_strand_id
1 'polypeptide(L)'
;MENKKELFIYLGFLVLILISIVLVVKLTQVEEPEISLLPPKIDSRNVVLKWNIKYKRDITFLSEVFLNDKKVYEGIDQEYKLLLKPGTYFWKVGLRFGNDYLETSQSSFTILNDIPKILNAKNVVDGQNVIFSWNVEDEDKTRCILYLSDGESEKTIDVENNTYEMLLSYGNYFWKVICEDEYGAKAESKLMEFKVIPKKVNFEIVEDKKGYLVRYENLDGAEYFLEIDNREIKLPPREYRLKIIPNVEHKLRLKVVFQTGDIIYSDYKIIYKKNNPPKLNVISPQNKLKGVVNSIVFKWEIEDEDRVLSTIYLGTSPQKLVPVVENYKATVYEVRNLKPNSKYYWKIKVNDGVNSVETPIYEFSTSPAIKILNVIGSKFDDYVYGYEYIDGEYIFGREGEKYFVLKDGIKFYIDDMPVDVKKKDGLTFLLSNSKDNIVLYALKGDVILWKKAYGGKFKDRAKKLLVENDGILVFGDTWSNDFLDIYGWSDIFLMKLDTNGNVIWKRNFGGRFLDEAVSISKYKDGYVILGNTFEKNKDLLVMYVDFSGKLKWVKFFGESDNELAKKILVKNDKIYVLSNVYFDKRRKITNDLNVYVLILNERGEKIEDYILGGSGDDICNDILIDGENIYLFGKTLSKDGDFVSYNNQKGYVDFFVSNLDNWAFVGGGYDFDEIKRAIKIGDKIRFVGETRSVNGLFEKHFGGLDIFIGELER
;
A
#
# COMPACT_ATOMS: atom_id res chain seq x y z
N MET A 1 4.56 -175.54 24.31
CA MET A 1 5.07 -174.46 23.42
C MET A 1 3.94 -173.49 23.02
N GLU A 2 3.00 -173.22 23.93
CA GLU A 2 1.94 -172.22 23.77
C GLU A 2 2.49 -170.78 23.62
N ASN A 3 3.73 -170.51 24.04
CA ASN A 3 4.37 -169.19 23.90
C ASN A 3 4.58 -168.69 22.45
N LYS A 4 4.56 -169.55 21.42
CA LYS A 4 4.74 -169.07 20.03
C LYS A 4 3.47 -168.44 19.44
N LYS A 5 2.27 -168.86 19.87
CA LYS A 5 1.01 -168.26 19.39
C LYS A 5 0.81 -166.86 19.95
N GLU A 6 1.16 -166.61 21.21
CA GLU A 6 1.12 -165.25 21.78
C GLU A 6 2.14 -164.32 21.11
N LEU A 7 3.37 -164.76 20.85
CA LEU A 7 4.39 -163.93 20.19
C LEU A 7 3.98 -163.49 18.76
N PHE A 8 3.31 -164.35 17.99
CA PHE A 8 2.80 -163.99 16.66
C PHE A 8 1.63 -163.00 16.71
N ILE A 9 0.77 -163.08 17.74
CA ILE A 9 -0.30 -162.10 17.96
C ILE A 9 0.30 -160.74 18.34
N TYR A 10 1.31 -160.70 19.21
CA TYR A 10 2.00 -159.45 19.56
C TYR A 10 2.77 -158.84 18.38
N LEU A 11 3.43 -159.64 17.53
CA LEU A 11 4.08 -159.13 16.31
C LEU A 11 3.07 -158.57 15.30
N GLY A 12 1.91 -159.23 15.14
CA GLY A 12 0.83 -158.76 14.28
C GLY A 12 0.27 -157.41 14.74
N PHE A 13 0.07 -157.24 16.06
CA PHE A 13 -0.35 -155.96 16.63
C PHE A 13 0.73 -154.86 16.45
N LEU A 14 2.02 -155.20 16.57
CA LEU A 14 3.11 -154.24 16.36
C LEU A 14 3.15 -153.74 14.91
N VAL A 15 2.96 -154.62 13.93
CA VAL A 15 2.91 -154.25 12.49
C VAL A 15 1.69 -153.38 12.20
N LEU A 16 0.52 -153.69 12.76
CA LEU A 16 -0.68 -152.87 12.60
C LEU A 16 -0.53 -151.48 13.23
N ILE A 17 0.11 -151.37 14.40
CA ILE A 17 0.40 -150.08 15.05
C ILE A 17 1.40 -149.27 14.20
N LEU A 18 2.47 -149.89 13.68
CA LEU A 18 3.45 -149.22 12.81
C LEU A 18 2.82 -148.73 11.49
N ILE A 19 1.95 -149.53 10.86
CA ILE A 19 1.24 -149.11 9.64
C ILE A 19 0.29 -147.95 9.96
N SER A 20 -0.39 -147.97 11.11
CA SER A 20 -1.29 -146.89 11.54
C SER A 20 -0.53 -145.58 11.81
N ILE A 21 0.63 -145.64 12.46
CA ILE A 21 1.47 -144.46 12.72
C ILE A 21 2.02 -143.89 11.41
N VAL A 22 2.48 -144.73 10.48
CA VAL A 22 2.98 -144.27 9.18
C VAL A 22 1.85 -143.64 8.33
N LEU A 23 0.61 -144.14 8.42
CA LEU A 23 -0.54 -143.54 7.72
C LEU A 23 -0.93 -142.18 8.32
N VAL A 24 -0.89 -142.03 9.65
CA VAL A 24 -1.22 -140.77 10.34
C VAL A 24 -0.16 -139.70 10.11
N VAL A 25 1.13 -140.06 10.07
CA VAL A 25 2.22 -139.11 9.79
C VAL A 25 2.22 -138.64 8.33
N LYS A 26 1.81 -139.49 7.37
CA LYS A 26 1.74 -139.10 5.95
C LYS A 26 0.51 -138.24 5.60
N LEU A 27 -0.52 -138.23 6.45
CA LEU A 27 -1.76 -137.46 6.25
C LEU A 27 -1.78 -136.12 7.00
N THR A 28 -0.70 -135.72 7.69
CA THR A 28 -0.67 -134.53 8.58
C THR A 28 0.31 -133.41 8.20
N GLN A 29 0.90 -133.40 7.00
CA GLN A 29 1.63 -132.22 6.50
C GLN A 29 0.66 -131.18 5.89
N VAL A 30 0.60 -129.98 6.49
CA VAL A 30 -0.18 -128.82 6.01
C VAL A 30 0.78 -127.88 5.25
N GLU A 31 0.48 -127.54 4.00
CA GLU A 31 1.20 -126.51 3.22
C GLU A 31 0.74 -125.11 3.66
N GLU A 32 1.62 -124.09 3.63
CA GLU A 32 1.29 -122.70 4.00
C GLU A 32 0.64 -121.89 2.84
N PRO A 33 -0.20 -120.87 3.11
CA PRO A 33 -0.78 -119.99 2.09
C PRO A 33 0.23 -118.99 1.50
N GLU A 34 0.03 -118.59 0.24
CA GLU A 34 0.90 -117.62 -0.45
C GLU A 34 0.21 -116.24 -0.58
N ILE A 35 0.91 -115.15 -0.23
CA ILE A 35 0.40 -113.76 -0.29
C ILE A 35 1.24 -112.95 -1.27
N SER A 36 0.60 -112.16 -2.13
CA SER A 36 1.28 -111.24 -3.04
C SER A 36 0.66 -109.84 -2.99
N LEU A 37 1.51 -108.80 -2.87
CA LEU A 37 1.08 -107.40 -2.92
C LEU A 37 0.91 -106.96 -4.39
N LEU A 38 -0.16 -106.22 -4.68
CA LEU A 38 -0.34 -105.55 -5.97
C LEU A 38 0.16 -104.09 -5.88
N PRO A 39 0.67 -103.52 -6.98
CA PRO A 39 1.08 -102.11 -6.99
C PRO A 39 -0.06 -101.19 -6.54
N PRO A 40 0.19 -100.27 -5.58
CA PRO A 40 -0.81 -99.28 -5.15
C PRO A 40 -1.32 -98.46 -6.33
N LYS A 41 -2.65 -98.24 -6.41
CA LYS A 41 -3.21 -97.24 -7.33
C LYS A 41 -3.24 -95.90 -6.60
N ILE A 42 -2.59 -94.89 -7.19
CA ILE A 42 -2.43 -93.55 -6.61
C ILE A 42 -3.06 -92.54 -7.57
N ASP A 43 -4.00 -91.75 -7.07
CA ASP A 43 -4.63 -90.63 -7.76
C ASP A 43 -4.63 -89.41 -6.84
N SER A 44 -3.68 -88.48 -7.07
CA SER A 44 -3.29 -87.45 -6.10
C SER A 44 -3.03 -88.10 -4.72
N ARG A 45 -3.83 -87.78 -3.71
CA ARG A 45 -3.75 -88.29 -2.33
C ARG A 45 -4.47 -89.60 -2.10
N ASN A 46 -5.32 -90.03 -3.04
CA ASN A 46 -6.12 -91.24 -2.90
C ASN A 46 -5.29 -92.46 -3.24
N VAL A 47 -5.08 -93.32 -2.26
CA VAL A 47 -4.30 -94.56 -2.41
C VAL A 47 -5.19 -95.77 -2.20
N VAL A 48 -5.08 -96.74 -3.10
CA VAL A 48 -5.74 -98.04 -3.00
C VAL A 48 -4.68 -99.12 -2.93
N LEU A 49 -4.60 -99.79 -1.78
CA LEU A 49 -3.73 -100.93 -1.51
C LEU A 49 -4.51 -102.23 -1.77
N LYS A 50 -3.92 -103.18 -2.50
CA LYS A 50 -4.55 -104.48 -2.81
C LYS A 50 -3.57 -105.63 -2.71
N TRP A 51 -4.02 -106.79 -2.27
CA TRP A 51 -3.20 -108.00 -2.17
C TRP A 51 -4.01 -109.23 -2.58
N ASN A 52 -3.33 -110.27 -3.04
CA ASN A 52 -3.96 -111.54 -3.41
C ASN A 52 -3.48 -112.65 -2.49
N ILE A 53 -4.40 -113.56 -2.12
CA ILE A 53 -4.13 -114.73 -1.28
C ILE A 53 -4.42 -115.98 -2.11
N LYS A 54 -3.47 -116.93 -2.18
CA LYS A 54 -3.64 -118.21 -2.87
C LYS A 54 -3.44 -119.36 -1.90
N TYR A 55 -4.47 -120.19 -1.75
CA TYR A 55 -4.41 -121.36 -0.88
C TYR A 55 -5.25 -122.51 -1.43
N LYS A 56 -4.80 -123.76 -1.21
CA LYS A 56 -5.47 -124.97 -1.76
C LYS A 56 -6.77 -125.33 -1.04
N ARG A 57 -7.04 -124.78 0.15
CA ARG A 57 -8.26 -125.01 0.92
C ARG A 57 -9.10 -123.72 0.96
N ASP A 58 -10.41 -123.89 0.92
CA ASP A 58 -11.36 -122.79 0.95
C ASP A 58 -11.59 -122.33 2.40
N ILE A 59 -10.77 -121.39 2.88
CA ILE A 59 -10.85 -120.79 4.21
C ILE A 59 -10.74 -119.27 4.13
N THR A 60 -11.45 -118.57 5.02
CA THR A 60 -11.39 -117.10 5.12
C THR A 60 -10.19 -116.68 5.97
N PHE A 61 -9.40 -115.72 5.46
CA PHE A 61 -8.24 -115.16 6.16
C PHE A 61 -8.56 -113.77 6.72
N LEU A 62 -8.06 -113.46 7.92
CA LEU A 62 -8.07 -112.09 8.44
C LEU A 62 -6.78 -111.40 8.01
N SER A 63 -6.91 -110.35 7.21
CA SER A 63 -5.80 -109.55 6.69
C SER A 63 -5.57 -108.32 7.55
N GLU A 64 -4.33 -108.08 7.95
CA GLU A 64 -3.87 -106.87 8.63
C GLU A 64 -2.95 -106.07 7.69
N VAL A 65 -3.31 -104.83 7.35
CA VAL A 65 -2.45 -103.96 6.53
C VAL A 65 -1.70 -103.01 7.45
N PHE A 66 -0.39 -102.94 7.27
CA PHE A 66 0.48 -102.01 7.97
C PHE A 66 1.01 -100.96 7.00
N LEU A 67 0.98 -99.70 7.43
CA LEU A 67 1.60 -98.57 6.74
C LEU A 67 2.61 -97.93 7.68
N ASN A 68 3.88 -97.84 7.28
CA ASN A 68 5.02 -97.42 8.11
C ASN A 68 5.00 -98.11 9.49
N ASP A 69 4.86 -99.43 9.49
CA ASP A 69 4.77 -100.31 10.68
C ASP A 69 3.57 -100.10 11.61
N LYS A 70 2.63 -99.20 11.27
CA LYS A 70 1.38 -99.02 12.00
C LYS A 70 0.24 -99.76 11.32
N LYS A 71 -0.52 -100.58 12.06
CA LYS A 71 -1.72 -101.23 11.53
C LYS A 71 -2.76 -100.16 11.15
N VAL A 72 -3.15 -100.13 9.89
CA VAL A 72 -4.14 -99.18 9.34
C VAL A 72 -5.45 -99.87 8.93
N TYR A 73 -5.43 -101.18 8.72
CA TYR A 73 -6.61 -101.96 8.38
C TYR A 73 -6.53 -103.37 8.97
N GLU A 74 -7.69 -103.92 9.34
CA GLU A 74 -7.88 -105.31 9.75
C GLU A 74 -9.26 -105.76 9.25
N GLY A 75 -9.31 -106.82 8.45
CA GLY A 75 -10.55 -107.29 7.84
C GLY A 75 -10.35 -108.43 6.85
N ILE A 76 -11.44 -108.88 6.24
CA ILE A 76 -11.43 -110.02 5.30
C ILE A 76 -11.30 -109.59 3.84
N ASP A 77 -11.38 -108.29 3.54
CA ASP A 77 -11.22 -107.78 2.19
C ASP A 77 -9.76 -107.88 1.74
N GLN A 78 -9.56 -107.88 0.42
CA GLN A 78 -8.23 -107.89 -0.23
C GLN A 78 -7.86 -106.51 -0.81
N GLU A 79 -8.56 -105.46 -0.36
CA GLU A 79 -8.42 -104.07 -0.79
C GLU A 79 -8.66 -103.11 0.38
N TYR A 80 -7.84 -102.05 0.48
CA TYR A 80 -8.01 -100.96 1.42
C TYR A 80 -7.74 -99.60 0.76
N LYS A 81 -8.64 -98.63 0.96
CA LYS A 81 -8.55 -97.27 0.41
C LYS A 81 -8.28 -96.27 1.52
N LEU A 82 -7.37 -95.33 1.29
CA LEU A 82 -7.01 -94.29 2.24
C LEU A 82 -6.52 -93.02 1.53
N LEU A 83 -6.62 -91.88 2.23
CA LEU A 83 -6.09 -90.59 1.79
C LEU A 83 -4.78 -90.32 2.52
N LEU A 84 -3.72 -89.98 1.79
CA LEU A 84 -2.37 -89.80 2.32
C LEU A 84 -1.77 -88.46 1.89
N LYS A 85 -0.84 -87.94 2.70
CA LYS A 85 -0.11 -86.70 2.40
C LYS A 85 1.02 -86.97 1.41
N PRO A 86 1.56 -85.95 0.71
CA PRO A 86 2.79 -86.11 -0.06
C PRO A 86 3.91 -86.70 0.79
N GLY A 87 4.61 -87.72 0.27
CA GLY A 87 5.60 -88.47 1.03
C GLY A 87 5.79 -89.91 0.57
N THR A 88 6.83 -90.57 1.08
CA THR A 88 7.11 -91.99 0.81
C THR A 88 6.56 -92.84 1.94
N TYR A 89 5.75 -93.83 1.57
CA TYR A 89 5.12 -94.77 2.48
C TYR A 89 5.62 -96.18 2.20
N PHE A 90 5.75 -96.94 3.28
CA PHE A 90 6.07 -98.35 3.24
C PHE A 90 4.88 -99.16 3.74
N TRP A 91 4.57 -100.28 3.11
CA TRP A 91 3.40 -101.08 3.47
C TRP A 91 3.64 -102.58 3.33
N LYS A 92 2.95 -103.34 4.16
CA LYS A 92 2.96 -104.81 4.17
C LYS A 92 1.61 -105.35 4.63
N VAL A 93 1.36 -106.62 4.34
CA VAL A 93 0.13 -107.31 4.75
C VAL A 93 0.47 -108.55 5.56
N GLY A 94 -0.16 -108.70 6.72
CA GLY A 94 -0.16 -109.91 7.53
C GLY A 94 -1.45 -110.69 7.36
N LEU A 95 -1.40 -112.02 7.36
CA LEU A 95 -2.56 -112.91 7.41
C LEU A 95 -2.55 -113.73 8.69
N ARG A 96 -3.67 -113.75 9.41
CA ARG A 96 -3.94 -114.68 10.51
C ARG A 96 -4.83 -115.83 10.04
N PHE A 97 -4.41 -117.06 10.32
CA PHE A 97 -5.24 -118.26 10.13
C PHE A 97 -5.00 -119.27 11.26
N GLY A 98 -6.04 -119.58 12.04
CA GLY A 98 -5.87 -120.38 13.25
C GLY A 98 -4.95 -119.70 14.28
N ASN A 99 -3.91 -120.40 14.72
CA ASN A 99 -2.85 -119.86 15.59
C ASN A 99 -1.62 -119.37 14.81
N ASP A 100 -1.63 -119.49 13.48
CA ASP A 100 -0.49 -119.16 12.63
C ASP A 100 -0.64 -117.75 12.02
N TYR A 101 0.49 -117.15 11.71
CA TYR A 101 0.57 -115.79 11.17
C TYR A 101 1.68 -115.68 10.13
N LEU A 102 1.36 -115.08 8.99
CA LEU A 102 2.27 -114.90 7.85
C LEU A 102 2.29 -113.44 7.43
N GLU A 103 3.47 -112.85 7.23
CA GLU A 103 3.61 -111.48 6.71
C GLU A 103 4.32 -111.44 5.36
N THR A 104 3.94 -110.48 4.52
CA THR A 104 4.69 -110.14 3.31
C THR A 104 5.95 -109.33 3.65
N SER A 105 6.94 -109.35 2.74
CA SER A 105 7.97 -108.30 2.72
C SER A 105 7.34 -106.93 2.47
N GLN A 106 8.01 -105.89 2.96
CA GLN A 106 7.58 -104.50 2.84
C GLN A 106 7.79 -103.97 1.42
N SER A 107 6.78 -103.30 0.86
CA SER A 107 6.84 -102.56 -0.40
C SER A 107 6.74 -101.06 -0.11
N SER A 108 7.22 -100.20 -1.01
CA SER A 108 7.07 -98.74 -0.88
C SER A 108 6.35 -98.10 -2.06
N PHE A 109 5.80 -96.91 -1.84
CA PHE A 109 5.27 -96.02 -2.87
C PHE A 109 5.40 -94.55 -2.42
N THR A 110 5.37 -93.61 -3.36
CA THR A 110 5.53 -92.18 -3.08
C THR A 110 4.38 -91.37 -3.66
N ILE A 111 3.89 -90.41 -2.89
CA ILE A 111 2.93 -89.38 -3.33
C ILE A 111 3.71 -88.09 -3.57
N LEU A 112 3.62 -87.53 -4.76
CA LEU A 112 4.28 -86.27 -5.13
C LEU A 112 3.46 -85.07 -4.63
N ASN A 113 4.15 -83.94 -4.40
CA ASN A 113 3.50 -82.68 -4.11
C ASN A 113 3.09 -81.99 -5.42
N ASP A 114 1.84 -81.54 -5.53
CA ASP A 114 1.35 -80.83 -6.71
C ASP A 114 1.77 -79.36 -6.66
N ILE A 115 1.90 -78.71 -7.82
CA ILE A 115 2.25 -77.28 -7.88
C ILE A 115 0.94 -76.47 -7.91
N PRO A 116 0.78 -75.42 -7.08
CA PRO A 116 -0.40 -74.56 -7.09
C PRO A 116 -0.71 -73.99 -8.47
N LYS A 117 -1.99 -73.81 -8.80
CA LYS A 117 -2.40 -73.15 -10.06
C LYS A 117 -3.06 -71.82 -9.79
N ILE A 118 -2.47 -70.74 -10.29
CA ILE A 118 -3.04 -69.38 -10.19
C ILE A 118 -3.95 -69.12 -11.39
N LEU A 119 -5.19 -68.74 -11.12
CA LEU A 119 -6.24 -68.46 -12.10
C LEU A 119 -6.79 -67.04 -11.94
N ASN A 120 -7.31 -66.47 -13.02
CA ASN A 120 -8.07 -65.20 -13.01
C ASN A 120 -7.37 -63.99 -12.35
N ALA A 121 -6.04 -63.94 -12.37
CA ALA A 121 -5.29 -62.79 -11.89
C ALA A 121 -5.64 -61.53 -12.73
N LYS A 122 -6.23 -60.52 -12.07
CA LYS A 122 -6.69 -59.27 -12.70
C LYS A 122 -6.69 -58.11 -11.70
N ASN A 123 -6.63 -56.89 -12.23
CA ASN A 123 -6.79 -55.67 -11.46
C ASN A 123 -7.95 -54.81 -12.00
N VAL A 124 -8.56 -54.02 -11.11
CA VAL A 124 -9.56 -53.00 -11.44
C VAL A 124 -9.06 -51.67 -10.93
N VAL A 125 -9.04 -50.65 -11.80
CA VAL A 125 -8.57 -49.29 -11.47
C VAL A 125 -9.78 -48.36 -11.41
N ASP A 126 -10.00 -47.74 -10.26
CA ASP A 126 -11.02 -46.71 -10.05
C ASP A 126 -10.41 -45.44 -9.43
N GLY A 127 -9.98 -44.51 -10.28
CA GLY A 127 -9.20 -43.36 -9.84
C GLY A 127 -7.87 -43.83 -9.27
N GLN A 128 -7.55 -43.45 -8.03
CA GLN A 128 -6.36 -43.93 -7.31
C GLN A 128 -6.57 -45.29 -6.64
N ASN A 129 -7.81 -45.77 -6.53
CA ASN A 129 -8.10 -47.04 -5.87
C ASN A 129 -7.90 -48.20 -6.83
N VAL A 130 -7.08 -49.17 -6.43
CA VAL A 130 -6.74 -50.33 -7.26
C VAL A 130 -7.00 -51.61 -6.48
N ILE A 131 -7.82 -52.48 -7.06
CA ILE A 131 -8.20 -53.77 -6.50
C ILE A 131 -7.53 -54.86 -7.33
N PHE A 132 -6.65 -55.64 -6.70
CA PHE A 132 -6.03 -56.84 -7.23
C PHE A 132 -6.83 -58.07 -6.81
N SER A 133 -7.02 -59.03 -7.71
CA SER A 133 -7.74 -60.28 -7.40
C SER A 133 -7.18 -61.44 -8.21
N TRP A 134 -7.14 -62.63 -7.63
CA TRP A 134 -6.78 -63.89 -8.28
C TRP A 134 -7.53 -65.05 -7.60
N ASN A 135 -7.38 -66.26 -8.12
CA ASN A 135 -7.81 -67.51 -7.51
C ASN A 135 -6.63 -68.49 -7.49
N VAL A 136 -6.58 -69.39 -6.51
CA VAL A 136 -5.57 -70.45 -6.45
C VAL A 136 -6.28 -71.79 -6.32
N GLU A 137 -5.95 -72.73 -7.20
CA GLU A 137 -6.37 -74.14 -7.11
C GLU A 137 -5.19 -74.95 -6.58
N ASP A 138 -5.32 -75.44 -5.35
CA ASP A 138 -4.42 -76.40 -4.70
C ASP A 138 -5.21 -77.16 -3.62
N GLU A 139 -4.88 -78.44 -3.38
CA GLU A 139 -5.45 -79.22 -2.26
C GLU A 139 -4.81 -78.84 -0.91
N ASP A 140 -3.69 -78.11 -0.94
CA ASP A 140 -2.94 -77.63 0.21
C ASP A 140 -3.21 -76.18 0.57
N LYS A 141 -2.85 -75.83 1.80
CA LYS A 141 -2.85 -74.43 2.23
C LYS A 141 -1.77 -73.67 1.45
N THR A 142 -2.19 -72.62 0.77
CA THR A 142 -1.32 -71.77 -0.05
C THR A 142 -1.20 -70.37 0.56
N ARG A 143 0.02 -69.83 0.54
CA ARG A 143 0.34 -68.45 0.91
C ARG A 143 0.75 -67.70 -0.33
N CYS A 144 0.15 -66.54 -0.58
CA CYS A 144 0.45 -65.72 -1.75
C CYS A 144 1.11 -64.40 -1.34
N ILE A 145 2.05 -63.93 -2.17
CA ILE A 145 2.70 -62.63 -2.03
C ILE A 145 2.49 -61.84 -3.33
N LEU A 146 1.89 -60.65 -3.19
CA LEU A 146 1.70 -59.68 -4.26
C LEU A 146 2.97 -58.84 -4.43
N TYR A 147 3.49 -58.79 -5.64
CA TYR A 147 4.61 -57.96 -6.05
C TYR A 147 4.07 -56.81 -6.89
N LEU A 148 4.35 -55.57 -6.50
CA LEU A 148 3.93 -54.35 -7.19
C LEU A 148 5.15 -53.47 -7.44
N SER A 149 5.31 -52.96 -8.65
CA SER A 149 6.39 -52.04 -9.01
C SER A 149 5.85 -50.85 -9.80
N ASP A 150 6.46 -49.67 -9.59
CA ASP A 150 6.29 -48.46 -10.41
C ASP A 150 7.36 -48.33 -11.52
N GLY A 151 8.21 -49.34 -11.67
CA GLY A 151 9.35 -49.36 -12.59
C GLY A 151 10.68 -48.90 -12.00
N GLU A 152 10.67 -48.21 -10.85
CA GLU A 152 11.89 -47.79 -10.13
C GLU A 152 12.05 -48.54 -8.80
N SER A 153 10.94 -48.83 -8.13
CA SER A 153 10.86 -49.49 -6.84
C SER A 153 9.90 -50.68 -6.89
N GLU A 154 10.13 -51.66 -6.03
CA GLU A 154 9.28 -52.85 -5.91
C GLU A 154 8.82 -53.01 -4.45
N LYS A 155 7.53 -53.28 -4.28
CA LYS A 155 6.86 -53.50 -3.00
C LYS A 155 6.25 -54.89 -2.98
N THR A 156 6.60 -55.65 -1.94
CA THR A 156 6.05 -56.99 -1.69
C THR A 156 5.02 -56.94 -0.57
N ILE A 157 3.86 -57.54 -0.79
CA ILE A 157 2.73 -57.51 0.13
C ILE A 157 2.26 -58.95 0.37
N ASP A 158 2.36 -59.40 1.61
CA ASP A 158 1.82 -60.70 2.04
C ASP A 158 0.30 -60.58 2.19
N VAL A 159 -0.43 -61.46 1.52
CA VAL A 159 -1.87 -61.32 1.31
C VAL A 159 -2.59 -62.55 1.87
N GLU A 160 -3.39 -62.34 2.91
CA GLU A 160 -4.13 -63.41 3.59
C GLU A 160 -5.31 -63.93 2.75
N ASN A 161 -5.86 -63.08 1.87
CA ASN A 161 -6.96 -63.40 0.98
C ASN A 161 -6.51 -63.22 -0.47
N ASN A 162 -7.17 -63.89 -1.42
CA ASN A 162 -6.86 -63.79 -2.85
C ASN A 162 -7.29 -62.44 -3.50
N THR A 163 -7.44 -61.39 -2.69
CA THR A 163 -7.83 -60.04 -3.09
C THR A 163 -7.09 -59.02 -2.24
N TYR A 164 -6.60 -57.93 -2.84
CA TYR A 164 -5.96 -56.83 -2.13
C TYR A 164 -6.35 -55.48 -2.74
N GLU A 165 -6.67 -54.51 -1.89
CA GLU A 165 -7.08 -53.16 -2.29
C GLU A 165 -6.09 -52.13 -1.74
N MET A 166 -5.68 -51.17 -2.57
CA MET A 166 -4.83 -50.08 -2.14
C MET A 166 -4.99 -48.82 -2.99
N LEU A 167 -4.61 -47.69 -2.40
CA LEU A 167 -4.49 -46.41 -3.10
C LEU A 167 -3.10 -46.27 -3.72
N LEU A 168 -3.04 -45.94 -5.01
CA LEU A 168 -1.82 -45.68 -5.77
C LEU A 168 -1.82 -44.26 -6.32
N SER A 169 -0.62 -43.68 -6.39
CA SER A 169 -0.41 -42.42 -7.11
C SER A 169 -0.69 -42.59 -8.59
N TYR A 170 -0.86 -41.47 -9.32
CA TYR A 170 -1.01 -41.53 -10.77
C TYR A 170 0.31 -41.96 -11.42
N GLY A 171 0.26 -42.94 -12.32
CA GLY A 171 1.46 -43.52 -12.90
C GLY A 171 1.24 -44.86 -13.59
N ASN A 172 2.32 -45.42 -14.10
CA ASN A 172 2.37 -46.77 -14.68
C ASN A 172 2.82 -47.76 -13.60
N TYR A 173 2.18 -48.93 -13.54
CA TYR A 173 2.47 -49.94 -12.55
C TYR A 173 2.50 -51.34 -13.15
N PHE A 174 3.33 -52.20 -12.58
CA PHE A 174 3.46 -53.60 -12.91
C PHE A 174 3.19 -54.45 -11.68
N TRP A 175 2.48 -55.57 -11.83
CA TRP A 175 2.25 -56.47 -10.71
C TRP A 175 2.20 -57.94 -11.11
N LYS A 176 2.54 -58.81 -10.16
CA LYS A 176 2.35 -60.26 -10.23
C LYS A 176 2.11 -60.84 -8.84
N VAL A 177 1.59 -62.05 -8.76
CA VAL A 177 1.46 -62.78 -7.49
C VAL A 177 2.22 -64.09 -7.56
N ILE A 178 2.90 -64.44 -6.46
CA ILE A 178 3.60 -65.71 -6.29
C ILE A 178 2.96 -66.44 -5.12
N CYS A 179 2.51 -67.68 -5.33
CA CYS A 179 1.89 -68.50 -4.30
C CYS A 179 2.75 -69.74 -4.02
N GLU A 180 2.94 -70.04 -2.74
CA GLU A 180 3.71 -71.18 -2.22
C GLU A 180 2.80 -72.04 -1.34
N ASP A 181 2.79 -73.35 -1.55
CA ASP A 181 2.08 -74.31 -0.68
C ASP A 181 2.87 -74.63 0.61
N GLU A 182 2.24 -75.39 1.52
CA GLU A 182 2.86 -75.77 2.79
C GLU A 182 4.04 -76.76 2.66
N TYR A 183 4.26 -77.34 1.47
CA TYR A 183 5.32 -78.30 1.18
C TYR A 183 6.42 -77.73 0.25
N GLY A 184 6.33 -76.45 -0.12
CA GLY A 184 7.34 -75.67 -0.82
C GLY A 184 7.20 -75.58 -2.34
N ALA A 185 6.12 -76.06 -2.96
CA ALA A 185 5.92 -75.83 -4.39
C ALA A 185 5.39 -74.42 -4.66
N LYS A 186 5.88 -73.81 -5.75
CA LYS A 186 5.64 -72.39 -6.09
C LYS A 186 5.05 -72.23 -7.47
N ALA A 187 4.11 -71.30 -7.60
CA ALA A 187 3.60 -70.82 -8.87
C ALA A 187 3.61 -69.29 -8.93
N GLU A 188 3.83 -68.74 -10.12
CA GLU A 188 3.75 -67.30 -10.37
C GLU A 188 2.70 -66.97 -11.44
N SER A 189 2.00 -65.84 -11.26
CA SER A 189 1.12 -65.29 -12.29
C SER A 189 1.91 -64.63 -13.42
N LYS A 190 1.24 -64.37 -14.54
CA LYS A 190 1.77 -63.45 -15.56
C LYS A 190 2.00 -62.06 -14.95
N LEU A 191 3.02 -61.36 -15.43
CA LEU A 191 3.24 -59.95 -15.14
C LEU A 191 2.17 -59.11 -15.85
N MET A 192 1.48 -58.28 -15.10
CA MET A 192 0.40 -57.42 -15.58
C MET A 192 0.84 -55.96 -15.51
N GLU A 193 0.50 -55.18 -16.53
CA GLU A 193 0.75 -53.74 -16.61
C GLU A 193 -0.58 -52.98 -16.55
N PHE A 194 -0.62 -51.88 -15.80
CA PHE A 194 -1.78 -50.99 -15.75
C PHE A 194 -1.39 -49.54 -15.46
N LYS A 195 -2.31 -48.62 -15.73
CA LYS A 195 -2.14 -47.19 -15.47
C LYS A 195 -3.16 -46.69 -14.46
N VAL A 196 -2.72 -45.79 -13.60
CA VAL A 196 -3.57 -45.02 -12.67
C VAL A 196 -3.62 -43.59 -13.21
N ILE A 197 -4.76 -43.18 -13.76
CA ILE A 197 -4.99 -41.83 -14.30
C ILE A 197 -6.30 -41.26 -13.75
N PRO A 198 -6.42 -39.93 -13.56
CA PRO A 198 -7.66 -39.34 -13.09
C PRO A 198 -8.74 -39.40 -14.18
N LYS A 199 -10.00 -39.61 -13.79
CA LYS A 199 -11.12 -39.65 -14.74
C LYS A 199 -11.46 -38.29 -15.34
N LYS A 200 -11.19 -37.20 -14.60
CA LYS A 200 -11.45 -35.82 -15.00
C LYS A 200 -10.57 -34.87 -14.19
N VAL A 201 -10.18 -33.75 -14.79
CA VAL A 201 -9.54 -32.63 -14.10
C VAL A 201 -10.48 -31.42 -14.08
N ASN A 202 -10.51 -30.70 -12.96
CA ASN A 202 -11.33 -29.51 -12.79
C ASN A 202 -10.46 -28.35 -12.30
N PHE A 203 -10.90 -27.13 -12.61
CA PHE A 203 -10.33 -25.91 -12.07
C PHE A 203 -11.45 -24.95 -11.69
N GLU A 204 -11.22 -24.09 -10.71
CA GLU A 204 -12.12 -23.01 -10.31
C GLU A 204 -11.55 -21.65 -10.73
N ILE A 205 -12.44 -20.70 -10.96
CA ILE A 205 -12.09 -19.30 -11.20
C ILE A 205 -12.74 -18.51 -10.07
N VAL A 206 -11.94 -17.88 -9.24
CA VAL A 206 -12.38 -17.10 -8.09
C VAL A 206 -12.09 -15.64 -8.38
N GLU A 207 -13.08 -14.77 -8.23
CA GLU A 207 -12.90 -13.32 -8.31
C GLU A 207 -12.55 -12.76 -6.92
N ASP A 208 -11.45 -12.01 -6.84
CA ASP A 208 -11.02 -11.28 -5.65
C ASP A 208 -10.80 -9.79 -5.96
N LYS A 209 -10.44 -8.98 -4.95
CA LYS A 209 -10.16 -7.53 -5.11
C LYS A 209 -9.01 -7.19 -6.07
N LYS A 210 -8.27 -8.18 -6.56
CA LYS A 210 -7.12 -8.04 -7.46
C LYS A 210 -7.36 -8.75 -8.81
N GLY A 211 -8.59 -9.18 -9.09
CA GLY A 211 -9.00 -9.80 -10.35
C GLY A 211 -9.37 -11.28 -10.22
N TYR A 212 -9.12 -12.06 -11.27
CA TYR A 212 -9.51 -13.47 -11.33
C TYR A 212 -8.34 -14.40 -11.02
N LEU A 213 -8.58 -15.38 -10.16
CA LEU A 213 -7.62 -16.39 -9.74
C LEU A 213 -8.09 -17.77 -10.22
N VAL A 214 -7.26 -18.44 -11.01
CA VAL A 214 -7.46 -19.84 -11.39
C VAL A 214 -6.85 -20.71 -10.31
N ARG A 215 -7.61 -21.64 -9.75
CA ARG A 215 -7.13 -22.66 -8.81
C ARG A 215 -7.48 -24.05 -9.32
N TYR A 216 -6.60 -25.00 -9.04
CA TYR A 216 -6.76 -26.39 -9.44
C TYR A 216 -6.04 -27.32 -8.48
N GLU A 217 -6.45 -28.59 -8.52
CA GLU A 217 -5.85 -29.64 -7.70
C GLU A 217 -4.42 -29.94 -8.18
N ASN A 218 -3.49 -29.98 -7.22
CA ASN A 218 -2.11 -30.36 -7.48
C ASN A 218 -2.00 -31.89 -7.43
N LEU A 219 -1.76 -32.48 -8.59
CA LEU A 219 -1.61 -33.90 -8.87
C LEU A 219 -0.11 -34.13 -9.03
N ASP A 220 0.39 -35.16 -8.36
CA ASP A 220 1.82 -35.44 -8.34
C ASP A 220 2.33 -35.83 -9.74
N GLY A 221 3.53 -35.36 -10.09
CA GLY A 221 4.15 -35.63 -11.40
C GLY A 221 3.42 -35.04 -12.62
N ALA A 222 2.55 -34.05 -12.45
CA ALA A 222 1.80 -33.42 -13.55
C ALA A 222 2.31 -32.00 -13.90
N GLU A 223 2.30 -31.68 -15.19
CA GLU A 223 2.48 -30.31 -15.69
C GLU A 223 1.13 -29.69 -16.08
N TYR A 224 0.98 -28.39 -15.80
CA TYR A 224 -0.27 -27.66 -15.98
C TYR A 224 -0.14 -26.57 -17.03
N PHE A 225 -1.12 -26.52 -17.92
CA PHE A 225 -1.25 -25.51 -18.93
C PHE A 225 -2.67 -24.96 -18.94
N LEU A 226 -2.82 -23.65 -19.01
CA LEU A 226 -4.11 -23.01 -19.28
C LEU A 226 -4.17 -22.61 -20.73
N GLU A 227 -5.16 -23.12 -21.45
CA GLU A 227 -5.50 -22.60 -22.77
C GLU A 227 -6.49 -21.45 -22.61
N ILE A 228 -6.18 -20.28 -23.18
CA ILE A 228 -7.03 -19.08 -23.22
C ILE A 228 -7.03 -18.51 -24.65
N ASP A 229 -8.20 -18.47 -25.29
CA ASP A 229 -8.41 -17.96 -26.66
C ASP A 229 -7.35 -18.44 -27.68
N ASN A 230 -7.07 -19.75 -27.66
CA ASN A 230 -6.09 -20.42 -28.51
C ASN A 230 -4.61 -20.11 -28.20
N ARG A 231 -4.32 -19.52 -27.03
CA ARG A 231 -2.96 -19.39 -26.48
C ARG A 231 -2.79 -20.33 -25.30
N GLU A 232 -1.62 -20.95 -25.18
CA GLU A 232 -1.29 -21.86 -24.08
C GLU A 232 -0.30 -21.20 -23.13
N ILE A 233 -0.59 -21.22 -21.83
CA ILE A 233 0.25 -20.64 -20.76
C ILE A 233 0.60 -21.75 -19.78
N LYS A 234 1.90 -22.00 -19.54
CA LYS A 234 2.37 -22.91 -18.50
C LYS A 234 2.07 -22.32 -17.12
N LEU A 235 1.45 -23.09 -16.25
CA LEU A 235 1.00 -22.63 -14.93
C LEU A 235 1.95 -23.10 -13.81
N PRO A 236 2.14 -22.28 -12.75
CA PRO A 236 2.88 -22.67 -11.54
C PRO A 236 2.04 -23.61 -10.66
N PRO A 237 2.57 -24.26 -9.61
CA PRO A 237 1.74 -25.12 -8.75
C PRO A 237 0.59 -24.34 -8.07
N ARG A 238 -0.61 -24.96 -8.00
CA ARG A 238 -1.82 -24.55 -7.27
C ARG A 238 -2.66 -23.40 -7.83
N GLU A 239 -2.08 -22.23 -8.11
CA GLU A 239 -2.88 -21.06 -8.50
C GLU A 239 -2.20 -20.13 -9.51
N TYR A 240 -3.01 -19.47 -10.34
CA TYR A 240 -2.55 -18.53 -11.36
C TYR A 240 -3.49 -17.33 -11.48
N ARG A 241 -2.95 -16.11 -11.42
CA ARG A 241 -3.75 -14.89 -11.60
C ARG A 241 -3.92 -14.57 -13.09
N LEU A 242 -5.18 -14.58 -13.54
CA LEU A 242 -5.55 -14.32 -14.92
C LEU A 242 -5.36 -12.86 -15.29
N LYS A 243 -4.89 -12.64 -16.52
CA LYS A 243 -4.92 -11.35 -17.20
C LYS A 243 -5.83 -11.48 -18.42
N ILE A 244 -6.97 -10.82 -18.39
CA ILE A 244 -7.99 -10.88 -19.44
C ILE A 244 -8.33 -9.47 -19.92
N ILE A 245 -8.86 -9.37 -21.13
CA ILE A 245 -9.26 -8.11 -21.73
C ILE A 245 -10.72 -7.83 -21.33
N PRO A 246 -11.01 -6.67 -20.71
CA PRO A 246 -12.37 -6.30 -20.37
C PRO A 246 -13.29 -6.20 -21.61
N ASN A 247 -14.59 -6.45 -21.42
CA ASN A 247 -15.66 -6.46 -22.43
C ASN A 247 -15.47 -7.48 -23.58
N VAL A 248 -14.63 -8.49 -23.37
CA VAL A 248 -14.45 -9.61 -24.30
C VAL A 248 -14.74 -10.91 -23.55
N GLU A 249 -15.45 -11.83 -24.21
CA GLU A 249 -15.63 -13.20 -23.70
C GLU A 249 -14.34 -13.99 -23.93
N HIS A 250 -13.79 -14.54 -22.86
CA HIS A 250 -12.60 -15.37 -22.87
C HIS A 250 -12.98 -16.83 -22.63
N LYS A 251 -12.51 -17.72 -23.51
CA LYS A 251 -12.76 -19.17 -23.40
C LYS A 251 -11.52 -19.88 -22.87
N LEU A 252 -11.66 -20.58 -21.74
CA LEU A 252 -10.54 -21.20 -21.04
C LEU A 252 -10.76 -22.68 -20.76
N ARG A 253 -9.70 -23.49 -20.76
CA ARG A 253 -9.70 -24.86 -20.21
C ARG A 253 -8.33 -25.21 -19.63
N LEU A 254 -8.32 -26.07 -18.63
CA LEU A 254 -7.10 -26.64 -18.05
C LEU A 254 -6.65 -27.86 -18.88
N LYS A 255 -5.38 -27.90 -19.23
CA LYS A 255 -4.68 -29.03 -19.86
C LYS A 255 -3.65 -29.54 -18.87
N VAL A 256 -3.75 -30.81 -18.52
CA VAL A 256 -2.83 -31.49 -17.59
C VAL A 256 -2.06 -32.55 -18.36
N VAL A 257 -0.74 -32.49 -18.29
CA VAL A 257 0.18 -33.42 -18.96
C VAL A 257 0.88 -34.23 -17.89
N PHE A 258 0.69 -35.54 -17.90
CA PHE A 258 1.34 -36.46 -16.96
C PHE A 258 2.71 -36.89 -17.51
N GLN A 259 3.63 -37.28 -16.62
CA GLN A 259 4.93 -37.86 -17.00
C GLN A 259 4.81 -39.08 -17.93
N THR A 260 3.68 -39.79 -17.89
CA THR A 260 3.35 -40.93 -18.77
C THR A 260 3.09 -40.52 -20.23
N GLY A 261 3.00 -39.21 -20.53
CA GLY A 261 2.63 -38.67 -21.84
C GLY A 261 1.12 -38.54 -22.04
N ASP A 262 0.31 -39.00 -21.09
CA ASP A 262 -1.14 -38.87 -21.15
C ASP A 262 -1.57 -37.41 -20.91
N ILE A 263 -2.54 -36.92 -21.69
CA ILE A 263 -3.04 -35.54 -21.63
C ILE A 263 -4.54 -35.55 -21.29
N ILE A 264 -4.93 -34.81 -20.25
CA ILE A 264 -6.32 -34.67 -19.84
C ILE A 264 -6.73 -33.21 -19.87
N TYR A 265 -7.91 -32.95 -20.43
CA TYR A 265 -8.51 -31.63 -20.50
C TYR A 265 -9.67 -31.52 -19.51
N SER A 266 -9.83 -30.35 -18.89
CA SER A 266 -11.09 -29.97 -18.26
C SER A 266 -12.13 -29.57 -19.31
N ASP A 267 -13.38 -29.43 -18.87
CA ASP A 267 -14.39 -28.71 -19.66
C ASP A 267 -13.97 -27.24 -19.86
N TYR A 268 -14.52 -26.62 -20.90
CA TYR A 268 -14.36 -25.19 -21.10
C TYR A 268 -15.15 -24.39 -20.08
N LYS A 269 -14.56 -23.29 -19.61
CA LYS A 269 -15.24 -22.21 -18.90
C LYS A 269 -15.16 -20.94 -19.74
N ILE A 270 -16.22 -20.14 -19.71
CA ILE A 270 -16.26 -18.82 -20.36
C ILE A 270 -16.28 -17.78 -19.25
N ILE A 271 -15.43 -16.76 -19.35
CA ILE A 271 -15.50 -15.59 -18.46
C ILE A 271 -15.65 -14.31 -19.25
N TYR A 272 -16.36 -13.37 -18.65
CA TYR A 272 -16.58 -12.04 -19.18
C TYR A 272 -16.41 -11.04 -18.04
N LYS A 273 -15.46 -10.12 -18.16
CA LYS A 273 -15.28 -9.00 -17.21
C LYS A 273 -15.77 -7.73 -17.88
N LYS A 274 -16.74 -7.04 -17.28
CA LYS A 274 -17.15 -5.71 -17.75
C LYS A 274 -16.07 -4.67 -17.41
N ASN A 275 -15.74 -3.78 -18.35
CA ASN A 275 -14.83 -2.67 -18.03
C ASN A 275 -15.53 -1.61 -17.17
N ASN A 276 -14.87 -1.15 -16.11
CA ASN A 276 -15.34 -0.03 -15.31
C ASN A 276 -14.63 1.25 -15.77
N PRO A 277 -15.32 2.38 -15.94
CA PRO A 277 -14.65 3.62 -16.33
C PRO A 277 -13.76 4.13 -15.18
N PRO A 278 -12.64 4.81 -15.50
CA PRO A 278 -11.76 5.40 -14.50
C PRO A 278 -12.51 6.41 -13.64
N LYS A 279 -12.24 6.40 -12.33
CA LYS A 279 -12.70 7.46 -11.42
C LYS A 279 -11.61 8.50 -11.28
N LEU A 280 -11.92 9.73 -11.65
CA LEU A 280 -10.99 10.86 -11.63
C LEU A 280 -11.35 11.83 -10.50
N ASN A 281 -10.40 12.07 -9.60
CA ASN A 281 -10.51 13.05 -8.53
C ASN A 281 -9.48 14.18 -8.74
N VAL A 282 -9.93 15.43 -8.78
CA VAL A 282 -9.05 16.59 -8.97
C VAL A 282 -8.67 17.17 -7.62
N ILE A 283 -7.37 17.32 -7.37
CA ILE A 283 -6.83 17.83 -6.10
C ILE A 283 -6.49 19.33 -6.22
N SER A 284 -5.81 19.72 -7.31
CA SER A 284 -5.32 21.08 -7.52
C SER A 284 -5.21 21.41 -9.01
N PRO A 285 -5.40 22.68 -9.42
CA PRO A 285 -5.92 23.79 -8.62
C PRO A 285 -7.41 23.65 -8.35
N GLN A 286 -7.91 24.34 -7.31
CA GLN A 286 -9.34 24.49 -7.09
C GLN A 286 -9.97 25.35 -8.20
N ASN A 287 -11.24 25.12 -8.51
CA ASN A 287 -11.94 25.90 -9.52
C ASN A 287 -12.06 27.37 -9.09
N LYS A 288 -11.93 28.30 -10.06
CA LYS A 288 -11.94 29.76 -9.87
C LYS A 288 -10.80 30.27 -9.00
N LEU A 289 -9.69 29.55 -8.95
CA LEU A 289 -8.47 30.02 -8.32
C LEU A 289 -8.03 31.35 -8.95
N LYS A 290 -7.64 32.33 -8.13
CA LYS A 290 -7.17 33.64 -8.60
C LYS A 290 -5.76 33.90 -8.09
N GLY A 291 -5.00 34.74 -8.80
CA GLY A 291 -3.65 35.13 -8.39
C GLY A 291 -2.55 34.16 -8.76
N VAL A 292 -2.78 33.27 -9.73
CA VAL A 292 -1.75 32.36 -10.23
C VAL A 292 -0.60 33.15 -10.85
N VAL A 293 0.63 32.77 -10.54
CA VAL A 293 1.83 33.51 -10.95
C VAL A 293 2.72 32.64 -11.80
N ASN A 294 2.92 33.00 -13.07
CA ASN A 294 3.88 32.41 -14.03
C ASN A 294 3.71 30.92 -14.32
N SER A 295 3.50 30.05 -13.34
CA SER A 295 3.20 28.64 -13.48
C SER A 295 2.08 28.17 -12.57
N ILE A 296 1.52 27.00 -12.90
CA ILE A 296 0.46 26.35 -12.13
C ILE A 296 0.68 24.83 -12.15
N VAL A 297 0.47 24.19 -11.00
CA VAL A 297 0.58 22.74 -10.84
C VAL A 297 -0.82 22.12 -10.80
N PHE A 298 -1.09 21.26 -11.79
CA PHE A 298 -2.24 20.37 -11.81
C PHE A 298 -1.90 19.08 -11.09
N LYS A 299 -2.75 18.67 -10.15
CA LYS A 299 -2.65 17.41 -9.41
C LYS A 299 -3.99 16.72 -9.34
N TRP A 300 -4.01 15.42 -9.62
CA TRP A 300 -5.21 14.59 -9.58
C TRP A 300 -4.90 13.19 -9.06
N GLU A 301 -5.93 12.40 -8.81
CA GLU A 301 -5.88 10.99 -8.45
C GLU A 301 -6.81 10.21 -9.37
N ILE A 302 -6.41 8.97 -9.68
CA ILE A 302 -7.19 8.07 -10.53
C ILE A 302 -7.32 6.75 -9.79
N GLU A 303 -8.56 6.30 -9.62
CA GLU A 303 -8.85 4.93 -9.19
C GLU A 303 -9.28 4.13 -10.41
N ASP A 304 -8.39 3.24 -10.86
CA ASP A 304 -8.64 2.29 -11.93
C ASP A 304 -7.74 1.05 -11.74
N GLU A 305 -8.23 -0.13 -12.15
CA GLU A 305 -7.44 -1.37 -12.17
C GLU A 305 -6.56 -1.46 -13.42
N ASP A 306 -6.90 -0.70 -14.47
CA ASP A 306 -6.23 -0.67 -15.75
C ASP A 306 -5.21 0.46 -15.86
N ARG A 307 -4.34 0.36 -16.88
CA ARG A 307 -3.34 1.39 -17.14
C ARG A 307 -3.98 2.59 -17.81
N VAL A 308 -4.06 3.68 -17.06
CA VAL A 308 -4.65 4.94 -17.51
C VAL A 308 -3.62 5.94 -18.06
N LEU A 309 -4.05 6.72 -19.05
CA LEU A 309 -3.30 7.84 -19.62
C LEU A 309 -4.11 9.13 -19.50
N SER A 310 -3.45 10.19 -19.10
CA SER A 310 -4.06 11.51 -18.86
C SER A 310 -3.67 12.51 -19.95
N THR A 311 -4.60 13.37 -20.32
CA THR A 311 -4.37 14.52 -21.19
C THR A 311 -4.91 15.76 -20.51
N ILE A 312 -4.08 16.79 -20.35
CA ILE A 312 -4.50 18.07 -19.76
C ILE A 312 -4.71 19.06 -20.87
N TYR A 313 -5.85 19.73 -20.85
CA TYR A 313 -6.18 20.80 -21.78
C TYR A 313 -6.18 22.14 -21.06
N LEU A 314 -5.64 23.16 -21.72
CA LEU A 314 -5.62 24.54 -21.23
C LEU A 314 -5.92 25.49 -22.39
N GLY A 315 -6.61 26.60 -22.11
CA GLY A 315 -6.85 27.65 -23.09
C GLY A 315 -7.35 28.93 -22.44
N THR A 316 -7.43 30.01 -23.20
CA THR A 316 -7.97 31.30 -22.75
C THR A 316 -9.47 31.46 -23.05
N SER A 317 -10.10 30.40 -23.56
CA SER A 317 -11.54 30.33 -23.83
C SER A 317 -12.01 28.90 -23.56
N PRO A 318 -13.20 28.72 -22.94
CA PRO A 318 -13.73 27.39 -22.65
C PRO A 318 -14.07 26.60 -23.92
N GLN A 319 -14.24 27.28 -25.06
CA GLN A 319 -14.48 26.64 -26.36
C GLN A 319 -13.18 26.27 -27.10
N LYS A 320 -12.03 26.83 -26.71
CA LYS A 320 -10.74 26.68 -27.41
C LYS A 320 -9.66 26.19 -26.44
N LEU A 321 -9.82 24.96 -25.96
CA LEU A 321 -8.83 24.29 -25.13
C LEU A 321 -7.87 23.48 -26.01
N VAL A 322 -6.56 23.62 -25.77
CA VAL A 322 -5.52 22.84 -26.46
C VAL A 322 -4.82 21.93 -25.46
N PRO A 323 -4.38 20.72 -25.86
CA PRO A 323 -3.62 19.86 -24.98
C PRO A 323 -2.27 20.49 -24.65
N VAL A 324 -1.97 20.63 -23.35
CA VAL A 324 -0.64 21.05 -22.86
C VAL A 324 0.25 19.88 -22.52
N VAL A 325 -0.35 18.69 -22.35
CA VAL A 325 0.33 17.40 -22.26
C VAL A 325 -0.64 16.30 -22.67
N GLU A 326 -0.15 15.31 -23.42
CA GLU A 326 -0.92 14.17 -23.91
C GLU A 326 -0.33 12.84 -23.43
N ASN A 327 -1.18 11.82 -23.28
CA ASN A 327 -0.79 10.45 -22.93
C ASN A 327 0.14 10.36 -21.72
N TYR A 328 -0.08 11.23 -20.73
CA TYR A 328 0.75 11.39 -19.57
C TYR A 328 0.43 10.33 -18.52
N LYS A 329 1.49 9.71 -17.95
CA LYS A 329 1.35 8.61 -16.98
C LYS A 329 1.35 9.05 -15.52
N ALA A 330 1.93 10.21 -15.24
CA ALA A 330 1.96 10.77 -13.89
C ALA A 330 0.68 11.55 -13.59
N THR A 331 0.45 11.85 -12.31
CA THR A 331 -0.74 12.55 -11.84
C THR A 331 -0.47 13.98 -11.35
N VAL A 332 0.71 14.49 -11.67
CA VAL A 332 1.16 15.86 -11.38
C VAL A 332 1.82 16.45 -12.61
N TYR A 333 1.38 17.64 -13.02
CA TYR A 333 1.94 18.36 -14.17
C TYR A 333 1.97 19.87 -13.92
N GLU A 334 3.08 20.52 -14.26
CA GLU A 334 3.26 21.96 -14.14
C GLU A 334 3.21 22.62 -15.52
N VAL A 335 2.35 23.63 -15.68
CA VAL A 335 2.39 24.54 -16.83
C VAL A 335 3.09 25.82 -16.43
N ARG A 336 4.11 26.24 -17.20
CA ARG A 336 4.89 27.47 -16.96
C ARG A 336 4.63 28.54 -18.03
N ASN A 337 5.15 29.74 -17.80
CA ASN A 337 5.07 30.90 -18.70
C ASN A 337 3.63 31.35 -19.00
N LEU A 338 2.77 31.31 -17.99
CA LEU A 338 1.42 31.86 -18.06
C LEU A 338 1.49 33.38 -18.25
N LYS A 339 0.62 33.91 -19.11
CA LYS A 339 0.53 35.35 -19.32
C LYS A 339 -0.07 36.01 -18.07
N PRO A 340 0.46 37.15 -17.60
CA PRO A 340 -0.14 37.90 -16.51
C PRO A 340 -1.52 38.44 -16.91
N ASN A 341 -2.34 38.83 -15.93
CA ASN A 341 -3.67 39.42 -16.13
C ASN A 341 -4.59 38.64 -17.09
N SER A 342 -4.50 37.32 -17.09
CA SER A 342 -5.19 36.44 -18.03
C SER A 342 -6.11 35.46 -17.31
N LYS A 343 -7.23 35.12 -17.96
CA LYS A 343 -8.14 34.08 -17.52
C LYS A 343 -7.91 32.82 -18.35
N TYR A 344 -7.77 31.69 -17.66
CA TYR A 344 -7.54 30.38 -18.24
C TYR A 344 -8.65 29.41 -17.88
N TYR A 345 -8.89 28.48 -18.79
CA TYR A 345 -9.85 27.40 -18.70
C TYR A 345 -9.12 26.10 -18.92
N TRP A 346 -9.48 25.06 -18.18
CA TRP A 346 -8.78 23.79 -18.24
C TRP A 346 -9.69 22.60 -17.93
N LYS A 347 -9.27 21.42 -18.38
CA LYS A 347 -9.88 20.13 -18.03
C LYS A 347 -8.86 19.01 -18.12
N ILE A 348 -9.13 17.91 -17.46
CA ILE A 348 -8.35 16.67 -17.56
C ILE A 348 -9.22 15.61 -18.24
N LYS A 349 -8.65 14.92 -19.22
CA LYS A 349 -9.20 13.71 -19.80
C LYS A 349 -8.35 12.52 -19.39
N VAL A 350 -8.99 11.47 -18.90
CA VAL A 350 -8.33 10.19 -18.60
C VAL A 350 -8.91 9.11 -19.50
N ASN A 351 -8.04 8.25 -20.02
CA ASN A 351 -8.40 7.16 -20.94
C ASN A 351 -7.66 5.87 -20.52
N ASP A 352 -8.39 4.76 -20.41
CA ASP A 352 -7.87 3.43 -20.04
C ASP A 352 -7.64 2.52 -21.29
N GLY A 353 -7.89 3.04 -22.49
CA GLY A 353 -7.85 2.33 -23.77
C GLY A 353 -9.22 1.87 -24.29
N VAL A 354 -10.26 1.89 -23.46
CA VAL A 354 -11.63 1.46 -23.78
C VAL A 354 -12.65 2.54 -23.44
N ASN A 355 -12.59 3.10 -22.23
CA ASN A 355 -13.40 4.19 -21.73
C ASN A 355 -12.58 5.48 -21.59
N SER A 356 -13.28 6.61 -21.57
CA SER A 356 -12.67 7.89 -21.19
C SER A 356 -13.59 8.70 -20.29
N VAL A 357 -13.01 9.33 -19.27
CA VAL A 357 -13.68 10.30 -18.39
C VAL A 357 -13.03 11.66 -18.56
N GLU A 358 -13.84 12.72 -18.53
CA GLU A 358 -13.37 14.10 -18.58
C GLU A 358 -13.92 14.87 -17.37
N THR A 359 -13.12 15.79 -16.84
CA THR A 359 -13.61 16.74 -15.85
C THR A 359 -14.52 17.79 -16.51
N PRO A 360 -15.36 18.49 -15.72
CA PRO A 360 -15.88 19.79 -16.13
C PRO A 360 -14.75 20.75 -16.53
N ILE A 361 -15.10 21.79 -17.27
CA ILE A 361 -14.17 22.88 -17.54
C ILE A 361 -14.07 23.75 -16.29
N TYR A 362 -12.88 23.75 -15.70
CA TYR A 362 -12.51 24.63 -14.60
C TYR A 362 -11.87 25.90 -15.12
N GLU A 363 -11.79 26.92 -14.28
CA GLU A 363 -11.15 28.19 -14.61
C GLU A 363 -10.20 28.65 -13.49
N PHE A 364 -9.19 29.44 -13.87
CA PHE A 364 -8.36 30.21 -12.94
C PHE A 364 -7.92 31.53 -13.58
N SER A 365 -7.46 32.49 -12.79
CA SER A 365 -6.87 33.74 -13.29
C SER A 365 -5.48 33.98 -12.73
N THR A 366 -4.65 34.63 -13.54
CA THR A 366 -3.30 35.04 -13.14
C THR A 366 -3.30 36.45 -12.56
N SER A 367 -2.36 36.72 -11.64
CA SER A 367 -2.12 38.08 -11.13
C SER A 367 -1.48 38.97 -12.22
N PRO A 368 -1.38 40.30 -11.98
CA PRO A 368 -0.47 41.15 -12.73
C PRO A 368 0.99 40.71 -12.52
N ALA A 369 1.86 41.15 -13.42
CA ALA A 369 3.27 40.83 -13.35
C ALA A 369 3.95 41.64 -12.24
N ILE A 370 4.87 41.00 -11.53
CA ILE A 370 5.74 41.65 -10.55
C ILE A 370 7.17 41.57 -11.06
N LYS A 371 7.87 42.70 -10.98
CA LYS A 371 9.27 42.81 -11.37
C LYS A 371 10.10 43.34 -10.20
N ILE A 372 11.17 42.65 -9.86
CA ILE A 372 12.21 43.18 -8.98
C ILE A 372 13.12 44.07 -9.84
N LEU A 373 13.17 45.35 -9.53
CA LEU A 373 13.92 46.35 -10.28
C LEU A 373 15.36 46.45 -9.81
N ASN A 374 15.58 46.39 -8.50
CA ASN A 374 16.91 46.50 -7.92
C ASN A 374 16.98 45.81 -6.56
N VAL A 375 18.17 45.34 -6.20
CA VAL A 375 18.52 44.88 -4.85
C VAL A 375 19.75 45.65 -4.41
N ILE A 376 19.65 46.30 -3.25
CA ILE A 376 20.63 47.22 -2.70
C ILE A 376 20.95 46.73 -1.29
N GLY A 377 22.22 46.47 -1.03
CA GLY A 377 22.59 45.92 0.27
C GLY A 377 24.08 45.99 0.55
N SER A 378 24.46 45.39 1.66
CA SER A 378 25.84 45.34 2.14
C SER A 378 26.08 44.04 2.91
N LYS A 379 27.28 43.91 3.49
CA LYS A 379 27.57 42.81 4.43
C LYS A 379 26.85 42.94 5.79
N PHE A 380 26.23 44.09 6.04
CA PHE A 380 25.45 44.37 7.24
C PHE A 380 23.96 44.31 6.92
N ASP A 381 23.12 44.08 7.93
CA ASP A 381 21.67 44.12 7.74
C ASP A 381 21.21 45.56 7.43
N ASP A 382 20.53 45.71 6.29
CA ASP A 382 19.88 46.91 5.78
C ASP A 382 18.36 46.84 6.02
N TYR A 383 17.87 47.68 6.94
CA TYR A 383 16.45 47.77 7.30
C TYR A 383 15.77 48.98 6.65
N VAL A 384 14.49 48.85 6.34
CA VAL A 384 13.61 49.88 5.76
C VAL A 384 12.59 50.36 6.79
N TYR A 385 12.52 51.67 6.99
CA TYR A 385 11.58 52.34 7.89
C TYR A 385 10.49 53.12 7.15
N GLY A 386 10.79 53.63 5.96
CA GLY A 386 9.83 54.40 5.16
C GLY A 386 10.23 54.53 3.70
N TYR A 387 9.26 54.95 2.89
CA TYR A 387 9.40 55.08 1.44
C TYR A 387 8.52 56.21 0.92
N GLU A 388 9.13 57.17 0.24
CA GLU A 388 8.48 58.38 -0.28
C GLU A 388 8.97 58.67 -1.70
N TYR A 389 8.11 59.28 -2.53
CA TYR A 389 8.48 59.72 -3.87
C TYR A 389 8.21 61.22 -4.04
N ILE A 390 9.30 62.00 -4.06
CA ILE A 390 9.25 63.47 -4.10
C ILE A 390 10.35 63.97 -5.03
N ASP A 391 10.03 64.12 -6.31
CA ASP A 391 10.98 64.42 -7.39
C ASP A 391 12.13 63.41 -7.50
N GLY A 392 11.90 62.17 -7.04
CA GLY A 392 12.89 61.11 -6.89
C GLY A 392 12.48 60.12 -5.80
N GLU A 393 13.13 58.97 -5.74
CA GLU A 393 12.85 57.94 -4.72
C GLU A 393 13.62 58.19 -3.44
N TYR A 394 12.94 58.16 -2.30
CA TYR A 394 13.51 58.26 -0.96
C TYR A 394 13.16 57.02 -0.16
N ILE A 395 14.18 56.25 0.23
CA ILE A 395 14.04 55.11 1.15
C ILE A 395 14.76 55.46 2.44
N PHE A 396 14.07 55.36 3.56
CA PHE A 396 14.62 55.61 4.88
C PHE A 396 14.99 54.29 5.52
N GLY A 397 16.19 54.18 6.08
CA GLY A 397 16.65 52.91 6.60
C GLY A 397 17.82 53.00 7.57
N ARG A 398 18.31 51.81 7.91
CA ARG A 398 19.49 51.62 8.77
C ARG A 398 20.35 50.50 8.23
N GLU A 399 21.65 50.76 8.09
CA GLU A 399 22.67 49.76 7.75
C GLU A 399 23.50 49.48 9.00
N GLY A 400 23.35 48.29 9.59
CA GLY A 400 23.94 47.99 10.90
C GLY A 400 23.48 49.00 11.97
N GLU A 401 24.38 49.84 12.47
CA GLU A 401 24.11 50.87 13.48
C GLU A 401 23.93 52.30 12.89
N LYS A 402 24.07 52.48 11.57
CA LYS A 402 24.02 53.81 10.93
C LYS A 402 22.71 54.02 10.20
N TYR A 403 22.04 55.15 10.45
CA TYR A 403 20.86 55.52 9.69
C TYR A 403 21.23 56.13 8.35
N PHE A 404 20.37 55.95 7.35
CA PHE A 404 20.55 56.54 6.03
C PHE A 404 19.23 56.99 5.40
N VAL A 405 19.35 57.96 4.49
CA VAL A 405 18.37 58.26 3.46
C VAL A 405 18.96 57.82 2.13
N LEU A 406 18.34 56.86 1.48
CA LEU A 406 18.70 56.42 0.14
C LEU A 406 17.90 57.24 -0.86
N LYS A 407 18.59 58.03 -1.65
CA LYS A 407 18.01 58.88 -2.68
C LYS A 407 18.57 58.52 -4.03
N ASP A 408 17.69 58.11 -4.95
CA ASP A 408 18.04 57.72 -6.33
C ASP A 408 19.22 56.72 -6.41
N GLY A 409 19.25 55.76 -5.49
CA GLY A 409 20.27 54.70 -5.41
C GLY A 409 21.52 55.03 -4.58
N ILE A 410 21.64 56.24 -4.04
CA ILE A 410 22.80 56.68 -3.24
C ILE A 410 22.39 56.79 -1.76
N LYS A 411 23.13 56.11 -0.87
CA LYS A 411 22.93 56.21 0.59
C LYS A 411 23.60 57.48 1.15
N PHE A 412 22.82 58.33 1.82
CA PHE A 412 23.29 59.46 2.60
C PHE A 412 23.13 59.13 4.09
N TYR A 413 24.23 58.93 4.80
CA TYR A 413 24.18 58.59 6.22
C TYR A 413 23.88 59.81 7.09
N ILE A 414 23.02 59.61 8.09
CA ILE A 414 22.61 60.65 9.04
C ILE A 414 22.61 60.09 10.46
N ASP A 415 22.79 60.97 11.44
CA ASP A 415 22.88 60.58 12.86
C ASP A 415 21.50 60.25 13.46
N ASP A 416 20.45 60.89 12.95
CA ASP A 416 19.09 60.78 13.48
C ASP A 416 18.26 59.81 12.63
N MET A 417 17.42 58.98 13.26
CA MET A 417 16.58 58.00 12.57
C MET A 417 15.58 58.72 11.64
N PRO A 418 15.67 58.56 10.30
CA PRO A 418 14.76 59.21 9.38
C PRO A 418 13.34 58.61 9.49
N VAL A 419 12.34 59.48 9.45
CA VAL A 419 10.92 59.13 9.58
C VAL A 419 10.15 59.42 8.31
N ASP A 420 10.23 60.66 7.82
CA ASP A 420 9.46 61.14 6.68
C ASP A 420 10.16 62.32 6.00
N VAL A 421 9.89 62.54 4.72
CA VAL A 421 10.36 63.70 3.96
C VAL A 421 9.21 64.33 3.20
N LYS A 422 9.17 65.65 3.15
CA LYS A 422 8.19 66.41 2.35
C LYS A 422 8.85 67.62 1.70
N LYS A 423 8.36 68.05 0.53
CA LYS A 423 8.90 69.21 -0.17
C LYS A 423 7.81 70.25 -0.39
N LYS A 424 8.14 71.52 -0.18
CA LYS A 424 7.26 72.66 -0.47
C LYS A 424 8.10 73.90 -0.74
N ASP A 425 7.71 74.69 -1.74
CA ASP A 425 8.33 75.98 -2.10
C ASP A 425 9.86 75.90 -2.27
N GLY A 426 10.35 74.79 -2.84
CA GLY A 426 11.78 74.53 -3.05
C GLY A 426 12.56 74.10 -1.81
N LEU A 427 11.91 74.02 -0.65
CA LEU A 427 12.48 73.48 0.59
C LEU A 427 12.10 72.02 0.76
N THR A 428 13.06 71.22 1.23
CA THR A 428 12.86 69.83 1.64
C THR A 428 12.87 69.78 3.16
N PHE A 429 11.82 69.24 3.76
CA PHE A 429 11.69 69.04 5.19
C PHE A 429 11.93 67.55 5.49
N LEU A 430 12.97 67.25 6.26
CA LEU A 430 13.29 65.90 6.70
C LEU A 430 12.98 65.78 8.19
N LEU A 431 12.06 64.88 8.53
CA LEU A 431 11.67 64.55 9.89
C LEU A 431 12.45 63.32 10.36
N SER A 432 13.05 63.43 11.54
CA SER A 432 13.84 62.36 12.17
C SER A 432 13.57 62.27 13.67
N ASN A 433 13.90 61.12 14.26
CA ASN A 433 13.91 60.90 15.70
C ASN A 433 15.36 60.73 16.20
N SER A 434 15.74 61.46 17.25
CA SER A 434 17.09 61.45 17.82
C SER A 434 17.03 61.18 19.32
N LYS A 435 17.37 59.95 19.72
CA LYS A 435 17.20 59.45 21.10
C LYS A 435 15.76 59.66 21.60
N ASP A 436 15.55 60.68 22.43
CA ASP A 436 14.28 61.04 23.05
C ASP A 436 13.62 62.27 22.42
N ASN A 437 14.20 62.86 21.37
CA ASN A 437 13.70 64.08 20.75
C ASN A 437 13.30 63.89 19.29
N ILE A 438 12.39 64.76 18.84
CA ILE A 438 12.01 64.94 17.46
C ILE A 438 12.94 65.97 16.82
N VAL A 439 13.45 65.68 15.63
CA VAL A 439 14.30 66.60 14.88
C VAL A 439 13.69 66.89 13.52
N LEU A 440 13.56 68.17 13.19
CA LEU A 440 13.11 68.62 11.87
C LEU A 440 14.22 69.44 11.22
N TYR A 441 14.58 69.03 9.99
CA TYR A 441 15.51 69.73 9.13
C TYR A 441 14.73 70.45 8.03
N ALA A 442 15.15 71.67 7.67
CA ALA A 442 14.79 72.28 6.40
C ALA A 442 16.03 72.43 5.54
N LEU A 443 15.95 71.92 4.31
CA LEU A 443 17.04 71.89 3.34
C LEU A 443 16.64 72.60 2.05
N LYS A 444 17.62 73.21 1.39
CA LYS A 444 17.50 73.70 0.01
C LYS A 444 18.57 73.02 -0.83
N GLY A 445 18.16 72.07 -1.67
CA GLY A 445 19.08 71.07 -2.19
C GLY A 445 19.68 70.26 -1.04
N ASP A 446 21.00 70.12 -1.02
CA ASP A 446 21.72 69.38 0.03
C ASP A 446 22.21 70.27 1.19
N VAL A 447 21.84 71.57 1.17
CA VAL A 447 22.23 72.53 2.21
C VAL A 447 21.15 72.59 3.29
N ILE A 448 21.53 72.29 4.53
CA ILE A 448 20.68 72.50 5.71
C ILE A 448 20.57 74.00 5.97
N LEU A 449 19.37 74.56 5.86
CA LEU A 449 19.08 75.94 6.23
C LEU A 449 18.89 76.10 7.73
N TRP A 450 18.15 75.16 8.35
CA TRP A 450 17.97 75.10 9.79
C TRP A 450 17.67 73.67 10.25
N LYS A 451 18.01 73.41 11.52
CA LYS A 451 17.69 72.20 12.28
C LYS A 451 17.03 72.63 13.59
N LYS A 452 15.88 72.05 13.92
CA LYS A 452 15.19 72.29 15.19
C LYS A 452 14.85 70.97 15.87
N ALA A 453 14.96 70.97 17.20
CA ALA A 453 14.59 69.85 18.04
C ALA A 453 13.35 70.20 18.85
N TYR A 454 12.47 69.22 19.05
CA TYR A 454 11.24 69.33 19.83
C TYR A 454 11.11 68.09 20.71
N GLY A 455 10.51 68.26 21.88
CA GLY A 455 10.39 67.22 22.89
C GLY A 455 10.64 67.79 24.28
N GLY A 456 10.63 66.92 25.27
CA GLY A 456 10.91 67.22 26.67
C GLY A 456 11.96 66.27 27.24
N LYS A 457 11.84 65.93 28.52
CA LYS A 457 12.83 65.09 29.23
C LYS A 457 12.76 63.61 28.88
N PHE A 458 11.62 63.15 28.39
CA PHE A 458 11.35 61.75 28.09
C PHE A 458 11.18 61.54 26.59
N LYS A 459 10.91 60.29 26.23
CA LYS A 459 10.86 59.85 24.85
C LYS A 459 9.73 60.50 24.06
N ASP A 460 10.08 61.27 23.04
CA ASP A 460 9.15 61.88 22.10
C ASP A 460 9.48 61.42 20.68
N ARG A 461 8.48 60.85 19.99
CA ARG A 461 8.66 60.23 18.68
C ARG A 461 7.73 60.86 17.66
N ALA A 462 8.30 61.30 16.55
CA ALA A 462 7.55 61.64 15.36
C ALA A 462 7.27 60.38 14.52
N LYS A 463 6.11 60.37 13.86
CA LYS A 463 5.65 59.26 13.01
C LYS A 463 5.38 59.70 11.57
N LYS A 464 4.96 60.95 11.37
CA LYS A 464 4.61 61.46 10.05
C LYS A 464 4.73 62.98 9.95
N LEU A 465 5.08 63.43 8.75
CA LEU A 465 5.15 64.83 8.38
C LEU A 465 4.07 65.15 7.34
N LEU A 466 3.26 66.19 7.58
CA LEU A 466 2.36 66.74 6.57
C LEU A 466 2.76 68.20 6.32
N VAL A 467 2.97 68.56 5.06
CA VAL A 467 3.28 69.94 4.68
C VAL A 467 2.11 70.51 3.90
N GLU A 468 1.54 71.58 4.43
CA GLU A 468 0.30 72.20 3.96
C GLU A 468 0.52 73.66 3.61
N ASN A 469 -0.47 74.31 2.99
CA ASN A 469 -0.36 75.71 2.57
C ASN A 469 -0.06 76.67 3.73
N ASP A 470 -0.64 76.41 4.90
CA ASP A 470 -0.59 77.22 6.12
C ASP A 470 0.52 76.79 7.11
N GLY A 471 1.34 75.78 6.79
CA GLY A 471 2.47 75.38 7.63
C GLY A 471 2.78 73.89 7.57
N ILE A 472 3.49 73.42 8.58
CA ILE A 472 3.97 72.04 8.72
C ILE A 472 3.26 71.40 9.91
N LEU A 473 2.73 70.19 9.76
CA LEU A 473 2.16 69.40 10.85
C LEU A 473 3.07 68.20 11.14
N VAL A 474 3.50 68.09 12.39
CA VAL A 474 4.22 66.94 12.92
C VAL A 474 3.24 66.12 13.77
N PHE A 475 3.15 64.83 13.49
CA PHE A 475 2.32 63.86 14.21
C PHE A 475 3.20 62.81 14.87
N GLY A 476 2.89 62.44 16.11
CA GLY A 476 3.70 61.52 16.89
C GLY A 476 3.13 61.18 18.26
N ASP A 477 3.95 60.58 19.11
CA ASP A 477 3.64 60.25 20.51
C ASP A 477 4.67 60.87 21.47
N THR A 478 4.23 61.25 22.66
CA THR A 478 5.04 61.97 23.67
C THR A 478 4.89 61.33 25.03
N TRP A 479 6.02 61.04 25.67
CA TRP A 479 6.10 60.60 27.08
C TRP A 479 6.48 61.78 28.01
N SER A 480 6.67 62.97 27.43
CA SER A 480 7.18 64.15 28.12
C SER A 480 6.07 65.09 28.60
N ASN A 481 5.82 65.10 29.91
CA ASN A 481 4.91 66.06 30.55
C ASN A 481 5.37 67.52 30.47
N ASP A 482 6.68 67.75 30.26
CA ASP A 482 7.24 69.09 30.04
C ASP A 482 7.22 69.51 28.56
N PHE A 483 6.85 68.62 27.65
CA PHE A 483 6.55 68.96 26.26
C PHE A 483 5.06 69.29 26.05
N LEU A 484 4.17 68.45 26.58
CA LEU A 484 2.71 68.61 26.57
C LEU A 484 2.17 68.09 27.91
N ASP A 485 1.05 68.65 28.39
CA ASP A 485 0.38 68.16 29.59
C ASP A 485 -0.37 66.85 29.26
N ILE A 486 0.34 65.72 29.34
CA ILE A 486 -0.15 64.40 28.91
C ILE A 486 -1.01 63.75 30.00
N TYR A 487 -2.03 63.00 29.58
CA TYR A 487 -3.01 62.41 30.50
C TYR A 487 -2.56 61.07 31.10
N GLY A 488 -1.73 60.32 30.37
CA GLY A 488 -1.25 58.99 30.73
C GLY A 488 0.27 58.85 30.69
N TRP A 489 0.75 57.65 30.33
CA TRP A 489 2.19 57.38 30.17
C TRP A 489 2.74 57.89 28.84
N SER A 490 1.90 57.92 27.83
CA SER A 490 2.19 58.49 26.51
C SER A 490 0.89 58.94 25.89
N ASP A 491 0.89 60.11 25.26
CA ASP A 491 -0.24 60.58 24.47
C ASP A 491 0.17 60.77 23.01
N ILE A 492 -0.79 60.62 22.11
CA ILE A 492 -0.68 61.03 20.71
C ILE A 492 -0.65 62.56 20.66
N PHE A 493 0.23 63.16 19.87
CA PHE A 493 0.25 64.60 19.67
C PHE A 493 0.15 65.03 18.20
N LEU A 494 -0.33 66.26 18.04
CA LEU A 494 -0.21 67.08 16.85
C LEU A 494 0.52 68.38 17.19
N MET A 495 1.52 68.73 16.38
CA MET A 495 2.25 69.98 16.49
C MET A 495 2.25 70.69 15.14
N LYS A 496 1.58 71.84 15.08
CA LYS A 496 1.59 72.70 13.90
C LYS A 496 2.71 73.73 14.04
N LEU A 497 3.50 73.86 12.99
CA LEU A 497 4.63 74.76 12.86
C LEU A 497 4.41 75.68 11.67
N ASP A 498 5.03 76.86 11.71
CA ASP A 498 5.23 77.66 10.49
C ASP A 498 6.34 77.03 9.61
N THR A 499 6.57 77.58 8.42
CA THR A 499 7.61 77.08 7.50
C THR A 499 9.04 77.34 7.99
N ASN A 500 9.23 78.15 9.02
CA ASN A 500 10.50 78.37 9.71
C ASN A 500 10.68 77.41 10.90
N GLY A 501 9.72 76.50 11.14
CA GLY A 501 9.72 75.56 12.25
C GLY A 501 9.41 76.19 13.61
N ASN A 502 8.76 77.35 13.67
CA ASN A 502 8.25 77.90 14.95
C ASN A 502 6.90 77.27 15.27
N VAL A 503 6.69 76.92 16.55
CA VAL A 503 5.44 76.30 17.00
C VAL A 503 4.30 77.30 16.92
N ILE A 504 3.24 76.96 16.19
CA ILE A 504 1.97 77.70 16.15
C ILE A 504 1.05 77.17 17.24
N TRP A 505 0.86 75.86 17.29
CA TRP A 505 0.07 75.20 18.34
C TRP A 505 0.48 73.74 18.51
N LYS A 506 0.18 73.18 19.69
CA LYS A 506 0.29 71.76 19.99
C LYS A 506 -1.00 71.24 20.63
N ARG A 507 -1.34 69.97 20.38
CA ARG A 507 -2.46 69.24 20.99
C ARG A 507 -2.02 67.83 21.31
N ASN A 508 -2.46 67.30 22.45
CA ASN A 508 -2.34 65.89 22.80
C ASN A 508 -3.72 65.23 22.86
N PHE A 509 -3.72 63.93 22.66
CA PHE A 509 -4.89 63.06 22.70
C PHE A 509 -4.47 61.73 23.31
N GLY A 510 -5.17 61.32 24.36
CA GLY A 510 -4.88 60.09 25.08
C GLY A 510 -5.83 59.92 26.26
N GLY A 511 -5.75 58.75 26.87
CA GLY A 511 -6.46 58.39 28.08
C GLY A 511 -5.52 58.33 29.28
N ARG A 512 -5.88 57.52 30.28
CA ARG A 512 -5.06 57.32 31.49
C ARG A 512 -3.89 56.36 31.30
N PHE A 513 -3.77 55.73 30.13
CA PHE A 513 -2.84 54.65 29.87
C PHE A 513 -1.86 55.04 28.76
N LEU A 514 -1.29 54.06 28.06
CA LEU A 514 -0.40 54.31 26.93
C LEU A 514 -1.25 54.52 25.66
N ASP A 515 -1.02 55.63 24.96
CA ASP A 515 -1.57 55.90 23.65
C ASP A 515 -0.41 56.16 22.66
N GLU A 516 -0.31 55.28 21.66
CA GLU A 516 0.78 55.34 20.67
C GLU A 516 0.27 55.81 19.31
N ALA A 517 0.98 56.76 18.72
CA ALA A 517 0.70 57.25 17.39
C ALA A 517 1.16 56.26 16.31
N VAL A 518 0.28 55.98 15.35
CA VAL A 518 0.56 55.00 14.29
C VAL A 518 0.49 55.64 12.90
N SER A 519 -0.65 56.27 12.57
CA SER A 519 -0.84 56.80 11.22
C SER A 519 -1.81 57.97 11.21
N ILE A 520 -1.63 58.87 10.24
CA ILE A 520 -2.49 60.04 10.04
C ILE A 520 -2.74 60.25 8.54
N SER A 521 -3.97 60.62 8.21
CA SER A 521 -4.40 61.01 6.87
C SER A 521 -5.19 62.29 6.92
N LYS A 522 -4.90 63.22 6.02
CA LYS A 522 -5.74 64.40 5.78
C LYS A 522 -7.11 63.95 5.27
N TYR A 523 -8.18 64.57 5.77
CA TYR A 523 -9.55 64.26 5.38
C TYR A 523 -10.44 65.50 5.50
N LYS A 524 -11.14 65.86 4.42
CA LYS A 524 -12.05 67.01 4.35
C LYS A 524 -11.48 68.27 5.02
N ASP A 525 -12.00 68.63 6.19
CA ASP A 525 -11.68 69.83 6.95
C ASP A 525 -10.79 69.53 8.18
N GLY A 526 -10.04 68.43 8.14
CA GLY A 526 -9.13 68.03 9.20
C GLY A 526 -8.32 66.77 8.92
N TYR A 527 -8.18 65.93 9.94
CA TYR A 527 -7.32 64.73 9.90
C TYR A 527 -7.96 63.54 10.61
N VAL A 528 -7.88 62.39 9.98
CA VAL A 528 -8.18 61.10 10.61
C VAL A 528 -6.87 60.48 11.10
N ILE A 529 -6.86 60.08 12.36
CA ILE A 529 -5.71 59.56 13.08
C ILE A 529 -6.01 58.14 13.55
N LEU A 530 -4.99 57.29 13.47
CA LEU A 530 -4.95 55.95 14.02
C LEU A 530 -3.84 55.87 15.06
N GLY A 531 -4.16 55.25 16.19
CA GLY A 531 -3.20 54.90 17.23
C GLY A 531 -3.54 53.57 17.90
N ASN A 532 -2.63 53.10 18.74
CA ASN A 532 -2.91 52.03 19.69
C ASN A 532 -3.24 52.62 21.05
N THR A 533 -4.14 51.98 21.80
CA THR A 533 -4.49 52.40 23.16
C THR A 533 -4.65 51.18 24.05
N PHE A 534 -4.41 51.35 25.36
CA PHE A 534 -4.69 50.32 26.37
C PHE A 534 -5.98 50.60 27.13
N GLU A 535 -6.82 51.49 26.60
CA GLU A 535 -8.10 51.84 27.20
C GLU A 535 -9.19 50.82 26.84
N LYS A 536 -10.02 50.42 27.82
CA LYS A 536 -11.27 49.66 27.63
C LYS A 536 -11.15 48.27 26.96
N ASN A 537 -9.99 47.61 27.05
CA ASN A 537 -9.73 46.32 26.36
C ASN A 537 -9.99 46.44 24.85
N LYS A 538 -9.58 47.56 24.25
CA LYS A 538 -9.63 47.81 22.81
C LYS A 538 -8.29 48.38 22.41
N ASP A 539 -7.67 47.78 21.40
CA ASP A 539 -6.30 48.13 21.08
C ASP A 539 -6.18 49.14 19.93
N LEU A 540 -7.28 49.41 19.19
CA LEU A 540 -7.30 50.43 18.13
C LEU A 540 -8.06 51.70 18.54
N LEU A 541 -7.40 52.84 18.38
CA LEU A 541 -7.97 54.18 18.52
C LEU A 541 -8.06 54.85 17.15
N VAL A 542 -9.26 55.24 16.72
CA VAL A 542 -9.49 56.03 15.49
C VAL A 542 -10.17 57.33 15.85
N MET A 543 -9.64 58.45 15.40
CA MET A 543 -10.19 59.77 15.72
C MET A 543 -10.18 60.72 14.53
N TYR A 544 -11.13 61.63 14.53
CA TYR A 544 -11.21 62.73 13.57
C TYR A 544 -11.11 64.07 14.29
N VAL A 545 -10.18 64.91 13.86
CA VAL A 545 -9.95 66.25 14.39
C VAL A 545 -10.05 67.26 13.25
N ASP A 546 -10.44 68.50 13.53
CA ASP A 546 -10.37 69.58 12.54
C ASP A 546 -8.92 70.10 12.33
N PHE A 547 -8.72 71.02 11.38
CA PHE A 547 -7.40 71.60 11.11
C PHE A 547 -6.78 72.39 12.29
N SER A 548 -7.58 72.78 13.30
CA SER A 548 -7.09 73.41 14.54
C SER A 548 -6.67 72.39 15.61
N GLY A 549 -6.84 71.09 15.32
CA GLY A 549 -6.62 69.99 16.24
C GLY A 549 -7.74 69.84 17.28
N LYS A 550 -8.94 70.38 17.03
CA LYS A 550 -10.10 70.14 17.90
C LYS A 550 -10.74 68.80 17.55
N LEU A 551 -10.96 67.97 18.57
CA LEU A 551 -11.61 66.66 18.41
C LEU A 551 -13.05 66.82 17.90
N LYS A 552 -13.38 66.10 16.82
CA LYS A 552 -14.74 65.95 16.31
C LYS A 552 -15.39 64.67 16.80
N TRP A 553 -14.70 63.55 16.65
CA TRP A 553 -15.14 62.26 17.18
C TRP A 553 -13.95 61.33 17.43
N VAL A 554 -14.17 60.35 18.29
CA VAL A 554 -13.23 59.27 18.62
C VAL A 554 -13.98 57.95 18.69
N LYS A 555 -13.36 56.88 18.20
CA LYS A 555 -13.89 55.51 18.15
C LYS A 555 -12.80 54.54 18.57
N PHE A 556 -13.22 53.50 19.28
CA PHE A 556 -12.36 52.42 19.75
C PHE A 556 -12.78 51.12 19.07
N PHE A 557 -11.82 50.39 18.52
CA PHE A 557 -12.05 49.10 17.87
C PHE A 557 -11.11 48.06 18.46
N GLY A 558 -11.54 46.80 18.36
CA GLY A 558 -10.76 45.66 18.85
C GLY A 558 -11.62 44.59 19.50
N GLU A 559 -11.03 43.45 19.85
CA GLU A 559 -11.66 42.36 20.59
C GLU A 559 -10.97 42.13 21.95
N SER A 560 -10.78 40.89 22.40
CA SER A 560 -10.15 40.57 23.70
C SER A 560 -8.63 40.34 23.60
N ASP A 561 -8.07 40.41 22.40
CA ASP A 561 -6.67 40.15 22.09
C ASP A 561 -6.11 41.31 21.25
N ASN A 562 -4.79 41.41 21.16
CA ASN A 562 -4.09 42.58 20.64
C ASN A 562 -4.34 42.83 19.15
N GLU A 563 -4.92 43.98 18.81
CA GLU A 563 -4.89 44.53 17.45
C GLU A 563 -3.64 45.39 17.22
N LEU A 564 -2.79 44.99 16.27
CA LEU A 564 -1.56 45.70 15.95
C LEU A 564 -1.79 46.69 14.80
N ALA A 565 -2.18 47.94 15.10
CA ALA A 565 -2.40 48.98 14.10
C ALA A 565 -1.17 49.20 13.19
N LYS A 566 -1.43 49.43 11.90
CA LYS A 566 -0.37 49.67 10.89
C LYS A 566 -0.55 50.95 10.10
N LYS A 567 -1.73 51.18 9.52
CA LYS A 567 -1.95 52.33 8.62
C LYS A 567 -3.41 52.76 8.58
N ILE A 568 -3.61 54.06 8.39
CA ILE A 568 -4.91 54.65 8.05
C ILE A 568 -4.80 55.47 6.78
N LEU A 569 -5.81 55.37 5.93
CA LEU A 569 -5.96 56.23 4.77
C LEU A 569 -7.43 56.49 4.49
N VAL A 570 -7.71 57.54 3.72
CA VAL A 570 -9.07 57.93 3.36
C VAL A 570 -9.19 58.04 1.85
N LYS A 571 -10.21 57.40 1.28
CA LYS A 571 -10.51 57.44 -0.15
C LYS A 571 -12.02 57.37 -0.36
N ASN A 572 -12.56 58.22 -1.23
CA ASN A 572 -13.98 58.26 -1.58
C ASN A 572 -14.89 58.27 -0.33
N ASP A 573 -14.56 59.11 0.65
CA ASP A 573 -15.26 59.24 1.94
C ASP A 573 -15.34 57.98 2.82
N LYS A 574 -14.55 56.95 2.50
CA LYS A 574 -14.34 55.77 3.35
C LYS A 574 -12.97 55.84 4.02
N ILE A 575 -12.94 55.49 5.30
CA ILE A 575 -11.72 55.42 6.10
C ILE A 575 -11.30 53.95 6.15
N TYR A 576 -10.07 53.65 5.78
CA TYR A 576 -9.51 52.31 5.76
C TYR A 576 -8.45 52.19 6.83
N VAL A 577 -8.64 51.25 7.74
CA VAL A 577 -7.75 50.94 8.85
C VAL A 577 -7.13 49.57 8.60
N LEU A 578 -5.81 49.52 8.53
CA LEU A 578 -5.03 48.30 8.47
C LEU A 578 -4.45 47.99 9.85
N SER A 579 -4.66 46.78 10.34
CA SER A 579 -3.99 46.20 11.50
C SER A 579 -3.69 44.71 11.28
N ASN A 580 -3.03 44.07 12.26
CA ASN A 580 -2.92 42.61 12.31
C ASN A 580 -3.54 42.10 13.62
N VAL A 581 -4.09 40.89 13.60
CA VAL A 581 -4.94 40.34 14.67
C VAL A 581 -4.63 38.88 14.95
N TYR A 582 -4.88 38.41 16.16
CA TYR A 582 -4.72 37.00 16.58
C TYR A 582 -6.03 36.21 16.48
N PHE A 583 -6.86 36.47 15.46
CA PHE A 583 -8.07 35.67 15.24
C PHE A 583 -8.32 35.41 13.75
N ASP A 584 -8.94 34.28 13.46
CA ASP A 584 -9.26 33.85 12.09
C ASP A 584 -10.56 34.49 11.56
N LYS A 585 -10.93 34.17 10.31
CA LYS A 585 -12.18 34.62 9.67
C LYS A 585 -13.46 34.27 10.43
N ARG A 586 -13.43 33.27 11.31
CA ARG A 586 -14.54 32.87 12.18
C ARG A 586 -14.48 33.58 13.55
N ARG A 587 -13.55 34.52 13.71
CA ARG A 587 -13.22 35.24 14.95
C ARG A 587 -12.82 34.31 16.09
N LYS A 588 -12.21 33.17 15.75
CA LYS A 588 -11.61 32.29 16.76
C LYS A 588 -10.18 32.77 17.00
N ILE A 589 -9.82 32.95 18.28
CA ILE A 589 -8.44 33.28 18.68
C ILE A 589 -7.47 32.21 18.17
N THR A 590 -6.37 32.66 17.57
CA THR A 590 -5.26 31.89 17.00
C THR A 590 -3.94 32.30 17.66
N ASN A 591 -2.90 31.49 17.49
CA ASN A 591 -1.55 31.90 17.90
C ASN A 591 -0.81 32.68 16.79
N ASP A 592 -1.40 32.72 15.60
CA ASP A 592 -0.82 33.30 14.39
C ASP A 592 -1.49 34.64 14.07
N LEU A 593 -0.70 35.60 13.60
CA LEU A 593 -1.17 36.90 13.13
C LEU A 593 -1.90 36.75 11.80
N ASN A 594 -3.02 37.44 11.66
CA ASN A 594 -3.79 37.57 10.44
C ASN A 594 -3.92 39.05 10.07
N VAL A 595 -4.12 39.33 8.79
CA VAL A 595 -4.34 40.69 8.28
C VAL A 595 -5.77 41.13 8.58
N TYR A 596 -5.94 42.30 9.18
CA TYR A 596 -7.25 42.91 9.43
C TYR A 596 -7.40 44.24 8.69
N VAL A 597 -8.40 44.33 7.82
CA VAL A 597 -8.76 45.56 7.11
C VAL A 597 -10.16 45.97 7.56
N LEU A 598 -10.25 47.10 8.26
CA LEU A 598 -11.51 47.67 8.72
C LEU A 598 -11.87 48.90 7.89
N ILE A 599 -13.10 48.92 7.35
CA ILE A 599 -13.62 50.02 6.54
C ILE A 599 -14.69 50.74 7.33
N LEU A 600 -14.53 52.06 7.50
CA LEU A 600 -15.46 52.93 8.22
C LEU A 600 -16.07 53.98 7.30
N ASN A 601 -17.26 54.46 7.67
CA ASN A 601 -17.87 55.64 7.06
C ASN A 601 -17.28 56.93 7.65
N GLU A 602 -17.73 58.08 7.14
CA GLU A 602 -17.28 59.43 7.58
C GLU A 602 -17.55 59.74 9.07
N ARG A 603 -18.45 58.99 9.72
CA ARG A 603 -18.78 59.12 11.16
C ARG A 603 -17.95 58.19 12.04
N GLY A 604 -17.03 57.44 11.43
CA GLY A 604 -16.24 56.41 12.09
C GLY A 604 -17.05 55.18 12.48
N GLU A 605 -18.19 54.93 11.82
CA GLU A 605 -18.97 53.71 12.04
C GLU A 605 -18.49 52.63 11.06
N LYS A 606 -18.37 51.39 11.56
CA LYS A 606 -17.95 50.25 10.74
C LYS A 606 -18.95 50.00 9.61
N ILE A 607 -18.42 49.92 8.39
CA ILE A 607 -19.14 49.46 7.20
C ILE A 607 -18.92 47.94 7.06
N GLU A 608 -17.65 47.53 7.02
CA GLU A 608 -17.25 46.13 6.77
C GLU A 608 -15.83 45.90 7.29
N ASP A 609 -15.45 44.64 7.46
CA ASP A 609 -14.09 44.21 7.81
C ASP A 609 -13.68 42.94 7.07
N TYR A 610 -12.38 42.79 6.90
CA TYR A 610 -11.75 41.62 6.31
C TYR A 610 -10.72 41.07 7.25
N ILE A 611 -10.71 39.75 7.41
CA ILE A 611 -9.66 39.01 8.10
C ILE A 611 -9.06 38.08 7.06
N LEU A 612 -7.78 38.22 6.76
CA LEU A 612 -7.09 37.42 5.74
C LEU A 612 -5.89 36.71 6.36
N GLY A 613 -5.73 35.44 6.04
CA GLY A 613 -4.58 34.65 6.50
C GLY A 613 -4.83 33.15 6.43
N GLY A 614 -3.98 32.39 7.11
CA GLY A 614 -3.94 30.93 7.09
C GLY A 614 -3.37 30.34 8.38
N SER A 615 -2.62 29.26 8.24
CA SER A 615 -2.05 28.46 9.34
C SER A 615 -0.74 29.01 9.93
N GLY A 616 -0.24 30.15 9.45
CA GLY A 616 0.93 30.83 9.98
C GLY A 616 0.77 32.35 9.98
N ASP A 617 1.80 33.05 10.44
CA ASP A 617 1.78 34.51 10.52
C ASP A 617 1.63 35.16 9.13
N ASP A 618 0.56 35.93 8.97
CA ASP A 618 0.22 36.74 7.82
C ASP A 618 0.21 38.21 8.23
N ILE A 619 1.29 38.92 7.90
CA ILE A 619 1.52 40.29 8.36
C ILE A 619 1.45 41.24 7.17
N CYS A 620 0.47 42.13 7.18
CA CYS A 620 0.38 43.23 6.24
C CYS A 620 1.06 44.47 6.83
N ASN A 621 2.05 44.99 6.10
CA ASN A 621 2.83 46.15 6.49
C ASN A 621 2.30 47.44 5.86
N ASP A 622 1.67 47.35 4.69
CA ASP A 622 1.17 48.53 3.98
C ASP A 622 -0.10 48.26 3.16
N ILE A 623 -0.92 49.31 3.03
CA ILE A 623 -2.14 49.35 2.21
C ILE A 623 -2.10 50.56 1.29
N LEU A 624 -2.51 50.36 0.03
CA LEU A 624 -2.58 51.37 -1.01
C LEU A 624 -3.91 51.25 -1.76
N ILE A 625 -4.61 52.36 -1.96
CA ILE A 625 -5.84 52.38 -2.74
C ILE A 625 -5.63 53.12 -4.04
N ASP A 626 -5.98 52.47 -5.16
CA ASP A 626 -6.02 53.12 -6.46
C ASP A 626 -7.26 52.77 -7.28
N GLY A 627 -8.08 53.78 -7.55
CA GLY A 627 -9.43 53.60 -8.07
C GLY A 627 -10.28 52.79 -7.07
N GLU A 628 -10.79 51.65 -7.54
CA GLU A 628 -11.55 50.69 -6.74
C GLU A 628 -10.68 49.57 -6.15
N ASN A 629 -9.42 49.47 -6.56
CA ASN A 629 -8.52 48.40 -6.10
C ASN A 629 -7.89 48.77 -4.75
N ILE A 630 -7.85 47.79 -3.85
CA ILE A 630 -7.25 47.91 -2.51
C ILE A 630 -6.08 46.94 -2.46
N TYR A 631 -4.87 47.47 -2.55
CA TYR A 631 -3.65 46.68 -2.56
C TYR A 631 -3.09 46.52 -1.15
N LEU A 632 -2.70 45.30 -0.81
CA LEU A 632 -2.08 44.90 0.46
C LEU A 632 -0.68 44.37 0.20
N PHE A 633 0.27 44.76 1.06
CA PHE A 633 1.68 44.42 0.93
C PHE A 633 2.23 43.94 2.26
N GLY A 634 2.89 42.79 2.25
CA GLY A 634 3.33 42.18 3.50
C GLY A 634 4.16 40.92 3.31
N LYS A 635 4.05 40.02 4.29
CA LYS A 635 4.68 38.70 4.31
C LYS A 635 3.75 37.64 4.87
N THR A 636 4.02 36.41 4.50
CA THR A 636 3.25 35.24 4.90
C THR A 636 4.18 34.08 5.27
N LEU A 637 3.83 33.38 6.33
CA LEU A 637 4.37 32.07 6.70
C LEU A 637 3.36 30.94 6.40
N SER A 638 2.17 31.30 5.89
CA SER A 638 1.04 30.40 5.71
C SER A 638 1.19 29.51 4.48
N LYS A 639 0.88 28.22 4.64
CA LYS A 639 0.88 27.21 3.56
C LYS A 639 -0.50 27.00 2.93
N ASP A 640 -1.50 27.66 3.51
CA ASP A 640 -2.91 27.60 3.19
C ASP A 640 -3.54 29.00 3.40
N GLY A 641 -4.85 29.12 3.19
CA GLY A 641 -5.54 30.39 3.38
C GLY A 641 -5.40 31.34 2.19
N ASP A 642 -5.34 32.64 2.49
CA ASP A 642 -5.43 33.71 1.47
C ASP A 642 -4.12 34.01 0.75
N PHE A 643 -2.98 33.73 1.37
CA PHE A 643 -1.65 34.06 0.87
C PHE A 643 -0.85 32.77 0.62
N VAL A 644 -1.14 32.07 -0.48
CA VAL A 644 -0.50 30.78 -0.79
C VAL A 644 0.20 30.79 -2.15
N SER A 645 1.42 30.27 -2.19
CA SER A 645 2.11 29.92 -3.43
C SER A 645 1.82 28.46 -3.81
N TYR A 646 1.19 28.25 -4.97
CA TYR A 646 0.84 26.90 -5.47
C TYR A 646 2.01 26.15 -6.11
N ASN A 647 3.19 26.76 -6.21
CA ASN A 647 4.37 26.18 -6.88
C ASN A 647 5.47 25.77 -5.89
N ASN A 648 5.08 25.23 -4.73
CA ASN A 648 5.91 24.99 -3.54
C ASN A 648 6.54 26.30 -3.03
N GLN A 649 6.16 26.71 -1.82
CA GLN A 649 6.89 27.72 -1.05
C GLN A 649 8.39 27.46 -1.19
N LYS A 650 9.10 28.46 -1.67
CA LYS A 650 10.56 28.40 -1.69
C LYS A 650 11.05 28.79 -0.29
N GLY A 651 10.45 29.76 0.39
CA GLY A 651 10.98 30.34 1.62
C GLY A 651 10.39 29.86 2.94
N TYR A 652 11.08 30.23 4.03
CA TYR A 652 10.53 30.17 5.39
C TYR A 652 9.56 31.35 5.63
N VAL A 653 9.80 32.50 4.99
CA VAL A 653 8.93 33.68 5.00
C VAL A 653 8.95 34.33 3.63
N ASP A 654 7.81 34.32 2.93
CA ASP A 654 7.67 34.91 1.59
C ASP A 654 6.90 36.23 1.67
N PHE A 655 7.19 37.18 0.77
CA PHE A 655 6.39 38.39 0.67
C PHE A 655 5.09 38.13 -0.08
N PHE A 656 4.05 38.92 0.21
CA PHE A 656 2.84 38.93 -0.60
C PHE A 656 2.49 40.33 -1.12
N VAL A 657 1.84 40.33 -2.29
CA VAL A 657 1.11 41.47 -2.85
C VAL A 657 -0.29 40.98 -3.17
N SER A 658 -1.32 41.67 -2.70
CA SER A 658 -2.71 41.26 -2.95
C SER A 658 -3.56 42.44 -3.37
N ASN A 659 -4.57 42.20 -4.20
CA ASN A 659 -5.71 43.07 -4.37
C ASN A 659 -6.89 42.43 -3.64
N LEU A 660 -7.40 43.13 -2.62
CA LEU A 660 -8.45 42.66 -1.71
C LEU A 660 -9.63 42.04 -2.48
N ASP A 661 -10.06 40.84 -2.06
CA ASP A 661 -11.09 39.98 -2.68
C ASP A 661 -10.87 39.57 -4.15
N ASN A 662 -9.73 39.94 -4.74
CA ASN A 662 -9.44 39.67 -6.14
C ASN A 662 -8.31 38.66 -6.30
N TRP A 663 -7.09 38.94 -5.88
CA TRP A 663 -5.99 38.00 -6.07
C TRP A 663 -4.88 38.27 -5.07
N ALA A 664 -4.13 37.23 -4.71
CA ALA A 664 -2.90 37.34 -3.96
C ALA A 664 -1.76 36.71 -4.76
N PHE A 665 -0.64 37.42 -4.82
CA PHE A 665 0.66 36.93 -5.25
C PHE A 665 1.48 36.68 -3.98
N VAL A 666 2.13 35.53 -3.92
CA VAL A 666 3.17 35.23 -2.92
C VAL A 666 4.45 34.90 -3.65
N GLY A 667 5.55 35.52 -3.25
CA GLY A 667 6.85 35.31 -3.87
C GLY A 667 8.01 35.66 -2.96
N GLY A 668 9.19 35.26 -3.39
CA GLY A 668 10.39 35.31 -2.57
C GLY A 668 11.43 34.30 -3.07
N GLY A 669 12.43 34.03 -2.24
CA GLY A 669 13.39 32.95 -2.38
C GLY A 669 13.31 31.97 -1.21
N TYR A 670 14.40 31.25 -0.93
CA TYR A 670 14.43 30.20 0.11
C TYR A 670 14.47 30.71 1.56
N ASP A 671 14.65 32.00 1.81
CA ASP A 671 14.86 32.54 3.15
C ASP A 671 13.73 33.51 3.55
N PHE A 672 14.10 34.71 4.00
CA PHE A 672 13.21 35.74 4.51
C PHE A 672 12.99 36.83 3.48
N ASP A 673 11.73 37.10 3.17
CA ASP A 673 11.32 38.14 2.24
C ASP A 673 10.06 38.86 2.74
N GLU A 674 10.08 40.19 2.77
CA GLU A 674 8.89 40.98 3.11
C GLU A 674 8.82 42.32 2.38
N ILE A 675 7.61 42.76 2.03
CA ILE A 675 7.39 44.13 1.57
C ILE A 675 7.04 45.01 2.77
N LYS A 676 7.69 46.18 2.88
CA LYS A 676 7.50 47.13 3.98
C LYS A 676 6.58 48.28 3.62
N ARG A 677 6.73 48.84 2.43
CA ARG A 677 6.01 50.03 1.97
C ARG A 677 5.76 50.01 0.48
N ALA A 678 4.67 50.62 0.06
CA ALA A 678 4.29 50.78 -1.33
C ALA A 678 3.73 52.18 -1.60
N ILE A 679 4.03 52.69 -2.80
CA ILE A 679 3.57 53.99 -3.26
C ILE A 679 3.14 53.92 -4.73
N LYS A 680 2.22 54.80 -5.09
CA LYS A 680 1.78 54.97 -6.48
C LYS A 680 2.64 56.03 -7.17
N ILE A 681 3.20 55.72 -8.33
CA ILE A 681 3.98 56.63 -9.17
C ILE A 681 3.38 56.61 -10.58
N GLY A 682 2.63 57.65 -10.95
CA GLY A 682 1.87 57.66 -12.20
C GLY A 682 0.88 56.48 -12.24
N ASP A 683 0.98 55.63 -13.26
CA ASP A 683 0.14 54.43 -13.41
C ASP A 683 0.73 53.16 -12.77
N LYS A 684 1.91 53.28 -12.16
CA LYS A 684 2.65 52.15 -11.57
C LYS A 684 2.53 52.15 -10.06
N ILE A 685 2.65 50.96 -9.47
CA ILE A 685 2.81 50.80 -8.03
C ILE A 685 4.21 50.27 -7.78
N ARG A 686 5.03 51.03 -7.07
CA ARG A 686 6.33 50.57 -6.59
C ARG A 686 6.26 50.23 -5.12
N PHE A 687 7.08 49.28 -4.74
CA PHE A 687 7.21 48.86 -3.36
C PHE A 687 8.67 48.60 -3.02
N VAL A 688 8.97 48.76 -1.73
CA VAL A 688 10.27 48.46 -1.16
C VAL A 688 10.10 47.43 -0.05
N GLY A 689 11.04 46.49 -0.01
CA GLY A 689 11.06 45.41 0.94
C GLY A 689 12.46 45.03 1.38
N GLU A 690 12.52 44.00 2.22
CA GLU A 690 13.74 43.45 2.80
C GLU A 690 13.84 41.97 2.43
N THR A 691 15.04 41.50 2.07
CA THR A 691 15.29 40.12 1.65
C THR A 691 16.62 39.59 2.19
N ARG A 692 16.67 38.30 2.58
CA ARG A 692 17.92 37.52 2.76
C ARG A 692 18.09 36.46 1.68
N SER A 693 17.15 36.40 0.75
CA SER A 693 17.10 35.36 -0.25
C SER A 693 18.12 35.62 -1.36
N VAL A 694 18.93 34.59 -1.65
CA VAL A 694 19.94 34.60 -2.73
C VAL A 694 19.44 34.00 -4.05
N ASN A 695 18.13 33.81 -4.16
CA ASN A 695 17.49 33.00 -5.20
C ASN A 695 16.02 33.43 -5.37
N GLY A 696 15.27 32.68 -6.18
CA GLY A 696 13.86 32.98 -6.42
C GLY A 696 13.72 34.20 -7.32
N LEU A 697 13.19 35.29 -6.79
CA LEU A 697 13.03 36.57 -7.51
C LEU A 697 14.24 37.50 -7.37
N PHE A 698 15.25 37.11 -6.58
CA PHE A 698 16.40 37.95 -6.27
C PHE A 698 17.65 37.43 -6.97
N GLU A 699 18.25 38.28 -7.82
CA GLU A 699 19.44 37.95 -8.61
C GLU A 699 20.76 38.31 -7.90
N LYS A 700 20.70 39.07 -6.80
CA LYS A 700 21.85 39.59 -6.08
C LYS A 700 21.61 39.50 -4.57
N HIS A 701 22.69 39.27 -3.83
CA HIS A 701 22.71 39.30 -2.37
C HIS A 701 24.08 39.76 -1.89
N PHE A 702 24.13 40.55 -0.81
CA PHE A 702 25.35 41.23 -0.37
C PHE A 702 25.88 40.79 1.01
N GLY A 703 25.23 39.82 1.65
CA GLY A 703 25.75 39.10 2.82
C GLY A 703 24.95 39.29 4.11
N GLY A 704 24.09 40.31 4.17
CA GLY A 704 23.12 40.53 5.24
C GLY A 704 21.68 40.60 4.72
N LEU A 705 20.78 41.16 5.52
CA LEU A 705 19.47 41.61 5.04
C LEU A 705 19.66 42.73 4.02
N ASP A 706 19.14 42.56 2.80
CA ASP A 706 19.25 43.52 1.71
C ASP A 706 17.89 44.18 1.42
N ILE A 707 17.91 45.36 0.81
CA ILE A 707 16.71 46.10 0.39
C ILE A 707 16.42 45.76 -1.05
N PHE A 708 15.17 45.41 -1.37
CA PHE A 708 14.73 45.29 -2.76
C PHE A 708 13.69 46.34 -3.12
N ILE A 709 13.73 46.79 -4.37
CA ILE A 709 12.73 47.66 -4.98
C ILE A 709 12.01 46.82 -6.04
N GLY A 710 10.70 46.72 -5.93
CA GLY A 710 9.86 46.04 -6.90
C GLY A 710 8.77 46.94 -7.46
N GLU A 711 8.18 46.48 -8.55
CA GLU A 711 7.11 47.16 -9.27
C GLU A 711 6.02 46.14 -9.63
N LEU A 712 4.77 46.54 -9.41
CA LEU A 712 3.59 45.83 -9.90
C LEU A 712 3.19 46.46 -11.23
N GLU A 713 3.37 45.71 -12.32
CA GLU A 713 2.93 46.10 -13.65
C GLU A 713 1.41 45.92 -13.76
N ARG A 714 0.72 46.93 -14.29
CA ARG A 714 -0.74 46.90 -14.42
C ARG A 714 -1.24 46.06 -15.56
#